data_AF-A0A966ENX1-F1
#
_entry.id   AF-A0A966ENX1-F1
#
_cell.length_a   1.000
_cell.length_b   1.000
_cell.length_c   1.000
_cell.angle_alpha   90.00
_cell.angle_beta   90.00
_cell.angle_gamma   90.00
#
_symmetry.space_group_name_H-M   'P 1'
#
loop_
_entity.id
_entity.type
_entity.pdbx_description
1 polymer ?
#
loop_
_entity_poly.entity_id
_entity_poly.type
_entity_poly.pdbx_seq_one_letter_code
_entity_poly.pdbx_strand_id
1 'polypeptide(L)'
;EGSVAYTPPSGFVGTVQFEYNVSDGLGGTATAQVIVKVGDLPVSADQFTVLSGTQDNALDVLANDGILPNSPADAWLISEAESATAQVQISDGRLLYTPVQGFTGTDVITYTVEDQSGGTYQGKAIVQVHESGSDRDQGTAKVTINGVNDAPVISGARKFEVINTQVINPFSEIIVTDVDDQGNELLSVSVELSDPDQGILFHPEPGIFSWEGGKYIAKGFSPRQITTILHGLCFQASSGGRVTKGNEEITNIILYVSDLYSETVEDGTAVTAVHPPSSKVLPLNLIGETDSETGSHFGNAVAISGDTMVVGSFLRDVKGIDSGAVYIYERNEGADGQSWILVKILTPEDGLAKDQFGVSLDLVNDTLVVGANLKKVGSKKRAGAVYVFERNHGGDSNWGEVNKITLGDDLSNIGDQFGRSVGLSEGVLIVGAPFSDYVSTDSGAAFVFERNQGGVNNWGMSQAIRHEGDRLDWFGFSVDIDGMFAVIGAPGANRSSDFNDFELGSAYIYKKSSRTEEPWGIEKKLDLFNDPRASRADNFGSSVSIKGTNVVVGSFLFDGFSETGDRVLNSGAAFIYRRDKGGQKNWGKAKDLFSQVPGKNDRFGVSVDIDSRYLVIGTHSINPDFPSGYVQLYSSDISDHSAWNFEDVLLPSRQDRVIGFGSSLALDNGTAVIGAPLDRESALYERSGIVFVNYLQTSTDFHNSDYVRDWIEENFDKEIIERPSLEGSHWGLTADPDSDSYPNGIELLLGTDPNKADHQVITETLINKGSFSFIYPRSKRVPNGLMFTQWSDDLKSWSMGGITETVIEDHDDYELIEAKVNINGSKSIYMRLNFEK
;
A
#
# COMPACT_ATOMS: atom_id res chain seq x y z
N GLU A 1 -43.66 -27.51 1.86
CA GLU A 1 -43.89 -28.45 2.98
C GLU A 1 -44.17 -29.83 2.39
N GLY A 2 -43.19 -30.74 2.43
CA GLY A 2 -43.19 -31.99 1.66
C GLY A 2 -43.18 -33.24 2.53
N SER A 3 -44.11 -33.36 3.49
CA SER A 3 -44.23 -34.56 4.32
C SER A 3 -45.08 -35.63 3.62
N VAL A 4 -44.52 -36.83 3.43
CA VAL A 4 -45.26 -37.99 2.93
C VAL A 4 -45.75 -38.82 4.11
N ALA A 5 -47.08 -38.93 4.27
CA ALA A 5 -47.69 -39.81 5.26
C ALA A 5 -48.00 -41.18 4.64
N TYR A 6 -47.44 -42.24 5.22
CA TYR A 6 -47.73 -43.62 4.83
C TYR A 6 -48.45 -44.35 5.97
N THR A 7 -49.58 -44.97 5.66
CA THR A 7 -50.33 -45.84 6.60
C THR A 7 -50.35 -47.25 6.03
N PRO A 8 -49.70 -48.24 6.66
CA PRO A 8 -49.72 -49.61 6.17
C PRO A 8 -51.13 -50.21 6.29
N PRO A 9 -51.51 -51.16 5.41
CA PRO A 9 -52.70 -51.97 5.59
C PRO A 9 -52.68 -52.67 6.95
N SER A 10 -53.85 -52.79 7.58
CA SER A 10 -53.99 -53.51 8.85
C SER A 10 -53.39 -54.92 8.75
N GLY A 11 -52.43 -55.24 9.62
CA GLY A 11 -51.75 -56.54 9.68
C GLY A 11 -50.57 -56.71 8.70
N PHE A 12 -50.13 -55.66 7.99
CA PHE A 12 -48.98 -55.75 7.10
C PHE A 12 -47.65 -55.77 7.88
N VAL A 13 -46.81 -56.77 7.58
CA VAL A 13 -45.41 -56.89 8.03
C VAL A 13 -44.54 -57.09 6.79
N GLY A 14 -43.52 -56.25 6.60
CA GLY A 14 -42.63 -56.30 5.44
C GLY A 14 -42.04 -54.95 5.05
N THR A 15 -41.25 -54.93 3.97
CA THR A 15 -40.67 -53.69 3.39
C THR A 15 -41.55 -53.17 2.27
N VAL A 16 -41.86 -51.88 2.31
CA VAL A 16 -42.60 -51.13 1.28
C VAL A 16 -41.63 -50.17 0.62
N GLN A 17 -41.66 -50.10 -0.70
CA GLN A 17 -40.87 -49.14 -1.46
C GLN A 17 -41.80 -48.36 -2.38
N PHE A 18 -41.69 -47.04 -2.38
CA PHE A 18 -42.39 -46.18 -3.33
C PHE A 18 -41.50 -45.01 -3.74
N GLU A 19 -41.70 -44.49 -4.95
CA GLU A 19 -40.95 -43.36 -5.49
C GLU A 19 -41.81 -42.10 -5.51
N TYR A 20 -41.18 -40.94 -5.35
CA TYR A 20 -41.82 -39.65 -5.57
C TYR A 20 -40.95 -38.77 -6.48
N ASN A 21 -41.62 -37.89 -7.23
CA ASN A 21 -40.98 -36.91 -8.11
C ASN A 21 -40.93 -35.56 -7.42
N VAL A 22 -39.79 -34.90 -7.52
CA VAL A 22 -39.60 -33.51 -7.09
C VAL A 22 -39.35 -32.68 -8.35
N SER A 23 -40.02 -31.55 -8.49
CA SER A 23 -39.80 -30.61 -9.60
C SER A 23 -39.35 -29.26 -9.06
N ASP A 24 -38.43 -28.62 -9.77
CA ASP A 24 -37.99 -27.26 -9.50
C ASP A 24 -38.99 -26.19 -9.99
N GLY A 25 -40.07 -26.59 -10.67
CA GLY A 25 -41.07 -25.69 -11.25
C GLY A 25 -40.63 -24.98 -12.53
N LEU A 26 -39.42 -25.24 -13.03
CA LEU A 26 -38.81 -24.62 -14.22
C LEU A 26 -38.47 -25.65 -15.32
N GLY A 27 -38.87 -26.90 -15.13
CA GLY A 27 -38.77 -27.99 -16.11
C GLY A 27 -37.78 -29.09 -15.72
N GLY A 28 -37.05 -28.94 -14.61
CA GLY A 28 -36.25 -29.99 -14.00
C GLY A 28 -37.10 -30.88 -13.09
N THR A 29 -36.92 -32.20 -13.18
CA THR A 29 -37.52 -33.17 -12.26
C THR A 29 -36.48 -34.20 -11.81
N ALA A 30 -36.53 -34.59 -10.53
CA ALA A 30 -35.74 -35.68 -9.96
C ALA A 30 -36.64 -36.70 -9.26
N THR A 31 -36.31 -37.99 -9.40
CA THR A 31 -36.97 -39.10 -8.72
C THR A 31 -36.20 -39.46 -7.44
N ALA A 32 -36.92 -39.68 -6.33
CA ALA A 32 -36.37 -40.21 -5.09
C ALA A 32 -37.18 -41.42 -4.60
N GLN A 33 -36.49 -42.42 -4.04
CA GLN A 33 -37.11 -43.63 -3.50
C GLN A 33 -37.25 -43.54 -1.98
N VAL A 34 -38.42 -43.89 -1.47
CA VAL A 34 -38.72 -44.04 -0.04
C VAL A 34 -38.89 -45.53 0.27
N ILE A 35 -38.16 -46.01 1.27
CA ILE A 35 -38.26 -47.37 1.79
C ILE A 35 -38.85 -47.29 3.20
N VAL A 36 -40.02 -47.91 3.41
CA VAL A 36 -40.69 -48.02 4.71
C VAL A 36 -40.71 -49.49 5.13
N LYS A 37 -40.03 -49.83 6.22
CA LYS A 37 -40.12 -51.17 6.83
C LYS A 37 -41.18 -51.17 7.92
N VAL A 38 -42.09 -52.12 7.88
CA VAL A 38 -43.18 -52.28 8.85
C VAL A 38 -43.01 -53.64 9.52
N GLY A 39 -42.81 -53.67 10.84
CA GLY A 39 -42.61 -54.90 11.61
C GLY A 39 -41.24 -55.59 11.44
N ASP A 40 -40.19 -54.88 11.05
CA ASP A 40 -38.79 -55.35 11.08
C ASP A 40 -38.03 -54.44 12.05
N LEU A 41 -37.77 -54.93 13.26
CA LEU A 41 -37.05 -54.17 14.29
C LEU A 41 -35.55 -54.43 14.18
N PRO A 42 -34.72 -53.39 14.09
CA PRO A 42 -33.30 -53.55 14.35
C PRO A 42 -33.11 -53.71 15.86
N VAL A 43 -33.03 -54.96 16.33
CA VAL A 43 -32.46 -55.25 17.65
C VAL A 43 -30.94 -55.15 17.50
N SER A 44 -30.35 -54.21 18.20
CA SER A 44 -28.91 -53.96 18.21
C SER A 44 -28.23 -54.90 19.20
N ALA A 45 -26.96 -55.22 18.99
CA ALA A 45 -26.21 -56.01 19.97
C ALA A 45 -25.82 -55.14 21.18
N ASP A 46 -26.08 -55.62 22.40
CA ASP A 46 -25.73 -54.90 23.62
C ASP A 46 -24.38 -55.33 24.19
N GLN A 47 -23.74 -54.41 24.92
CA GLN A 47 -22.52 -54.68 25.67
C GLN A 47 -22.60 -54.10 27.08
N PHE A 48 -22.30 -54.94 28.07
CA PHE A 48 -22.25 -54.55 29.48
C PHE A 48 -21.00 -55.08 30.17
N THR A 49 -20.68 -54.52 31.33
CA THR A 49 -19.56 -54.95 32.16
C THR A 49 -20.01 -55.03 33.61
N VAL A 50 -19.68 -56.13 34.28
CA VAL A 50 -19.99 -56.35 35.70
C VAL A 50 -18.81 -57.01 36.42
N LEU A 51 -18.85 -57.02 37.75
CA LEU A 51 -17.85 -57.69 38.58
C LEU A 51 -18.34 -59.06 39.05
N SER A 52 -17.43 -60.02 39.14
CA SER A 52 -17.71 -61.35 39.66
C SER A 52 -18.19 -61.25 41.12
N GLY A 53 -19.26 -61.98 41.46
CA GLY A 53 -19.83 -61.99 42.81
C GLY A 53 -20.81 -60.86 43.13
N THR A 54 -21.10 -59.94 42.20
CA THR A 54 -22.24 -59.02 42.35
C THR A 54 -23.57 -59.73 42.08
N GLN A 55 -24.68 -59.15 42.54
CA GLN A 55 -26.03 -59.67 42.36
C GLN A 55 -26.93 -58.59 41.74
N ASP A 56 -27.90 -59.03 40.94
CA ASP A 56 -28.98 -58.23 40.38
C ASP A 56 -28.51 -56.98 39.61
N ASN A 57 -27.47 -57.12 38.80
CA ASN A 57 -26.97 -56.03 37.96
C ASN A 57 -28.03 -55.72 36.88
N ALA A 58 -28.63 -54.53 36.92
CA ALA A 58 -29.66 -54.14 35.97
C ALA A 58 -29.05 -53.76 34.61
N LEU A 59 -29.39 -54.52 33.57
CA LEU A 59 -28.97 -54.32 32.19
C LEU A 59 -30.17 -53.82 31.36
N ASP A 60 -30.00 -52.66 30.75
CA ASP A 60 -31.04 -51.99 29.95
C ASP A 60 -30.81 -52.31 28.46
N VAL A 61 -31.32 -53.46 28.02
CA VAL A 61 -31.06 -54.03 26.69
C VAL A 61 -31.91 -53.41 25.56
N LEU A 62 -32.89 -52.56 25.90
CA LEU A 62 -33.76 -51.92 24.90
C LEU A 62 -33.32 -50.49 24.56
N ALA A 63 -32.28 -49.97 25.25
CA ALA A 63 -31.91 -48.55 25.18
C ALA A 63 -31.31 -48.13 23.82
N ASN A 64 -30.69 -49.05 23.09
CA ASN A 64 -30.06 -48.88 21.78
C ASN A 64 -30.87 -49.50 20.63
N ASP A 65 -32.03 -50.07 20.93
CA ASP A 65 -32.92 -50.67 19.95
C ASP A 65 -33.79 -49.60 19.28
N GLY A 66 -34.20 -49.87 18.03
CA GLY A 66 -35.04 -48.98 17.23
C GLY A 66 -36.48 -48.89 17.75
N ILE A 67 -36.69 -48.34 18.95
CA ILE A 67 -38.01 -48.05 19.50
C ILE A 67 -38.70 -46.93 18.69
N LEU A 68 -39.92 -47.20 18.24
CA LEU A 68 -40.77 -46.26 17.50
C LEU A 68 -40.87 -44.89 18.24
N PRO A 69 -40.62 -43.75 17.58
CA PRO A 69 -40.81 -42.44 18.17
C PRO A 69 -42.25 -42.28 18.69
N ASN A 70 -42.41 -41.87 19.95
CA ASN A 70 -43.69 -41.71 20.67
C ASN A 70 -44.43 -43.01 21.10
N SER A 71 -43.76 -44.17 21.19
CA SER A 71 -44.36 -45.34 21.86
C SER A 71 -44.33 -45.19 23.39
N PRO A 72 -45.37 -45.66 24.11
CA PRO A 72 -45.36 -45.68 25.57
C PRO A 72 -44.33 -46.69 26.10
N ALA A 73 -43.84 -46.49 27.33
CA ALA A 73 -42.72 -47.24 27.91
C ALA A 73 -42.98 -48.75 28.11
N ASP A 74 -44.24 -49.18 28.00
CA ASP A 74 -44.72 -50.56 28.09
C ASP A 74 -45.00 -51.19 26.71
N ALA A 75 -44.61 -50.53 25.62
CA ALA A 75 -44.83 -51.04 24.27
C ALA A 75 -43.95 -52.23 23.87
N TRP A 76 -42.91 -52.51 24.65
CA TRP A 76 -41.89 -53.51 24.36
C TRP A 76 -41.56 -54.23 25.65
N LEU A 77 -41.80 -55.53 25.69
CA LEU A 77 -41.59 -56.34 26.88
C LEU A 77 -40.57 -57.42 26.58
N ILE A 78 -39.57 -57.54 27.45
CA ILE A 78 -38.69 -58.70 27.42
C ILE A 78 -39.50 -59.88 27.96
N SER A 79 -39.70 -60.91 27.14
CA SER A 79 -40.53 -62.06 27.48
C SER A 79 -39.70 -63.23 27.99
N GLU A 80 -38.48 -63.38 27.49
CA GLU A 80 -37.55 -64.46 27.88
C GLU A 80 -36.11 -63.96 27.86
N ALA A 81 -35.27 -64.48 28.75
CA ALA A 81 -33.83 -64.24 28.75
C ALA A 81 -33.09 -65.42 29.39
N GLU A 82 -31.99 -65.85 28.78
CA GLU A 82 -31.18 -66.94 29.29
C GLU A 82 -29.67 -66.65 29.15
N SER A 83 -28.90 -67.17 30.11
CA SER A 83 -27.44 -67.18 30.08
C SER A 83 -26.95 -68.56 30.48
N ALA A 84 -25.83 -68.99 29.89
CA ALA A 84 -25.16 -70.23 30.24
C ALA A 84 -24.34 -70.13 31.54
N THR A 85 -23.97 -68.91 31.95
CA THR A 85 -22.99 -68.69 33.05
C THR A 85 -23.45 -67.71 34.12
N ALA A 86 -24.73 -67.30 34.07
CA ALA A 86 -25.35 -66.40 35.05
C ALA A 86 -26.83 -66.75 35.27
N GLN A 87 -27.38 -66.31 36.40
CA GLN A 87 -28.83 -66.20 36.57
C GLN A 87 -29.30 -64.87 35.99
N VAL A 88 -30.34 -64.91 35.16
CA VAL A 88 -30.96 -63.73 34.56
C VAL A 88 -32.43 -63.71 34.95
N GLN A 89 -32.91 -62.59 35.46
CA GLN A 89 -34.33 -62.37 35.77
C GLN A 89 -34.81 -61.12 35.05
N ILE A 90 -36.05 -61.13 34.58
CA ILE A 90 -36.66 -59.96 33.95
C ILE A 90 -37.42 -59.20 35.05
N SER A 91 -37.09 -57.94 35.26
CA SER A 91 -37.76 -57.06 36.23
C SER A 91 -37.83 -55.65 35.70
N ASP A 92 -39.01 -55.02 35.77
CA ASP A 92 -39.26 -53.64 35.35
C ASP A 92 -38.69 -53.29 33.97
N GLY A 93 -38.87 -54.18 33.00
CA GLY A 93 -38.41 -53.98 31.61
C GLY A 93 -36.89 -54.12 31.39
N ARG A 94 -36.15 -54.61 32.39
CA ARG A 94 -34.69 -54.83 32.33
C ARG A 94 -34.31 -56.26 32.67
N LEU A 95 -33.07 -56.63 32.33
CA LEU A 95 -32.46 -57.88 32.75
C LEU A 95 -31.66 -57.66 34.04
N LEU A 96 -32.05 -58.34 35.12
CA LEU A 96 -31.24 -58.45 36.33
C LEU A 96 -30.28 -59.63 36.17
N TYR A 97 -29.00 -59.31 36.04
CA TYR A 97 -27.92 -60.26 35.78
C TYR A 97 -27.12 -60.56 37.05
N THR A 98 -27.02 -61.84 37.42
CA THR A 98 -26.20 -62.32 38.55
C THR A 98 -25.23 -63.38 38.06
N PRO A 99 -23.92 -63.07 37.89
CA PRO A 99 -22.94 -64.04 37.43
C PRO A 99 -22.77 -65.18 38.44
N VAL A 100 -22.52 -66.40 37.96
CA VAL A 100 -22.18 -67.52 38.84
C VAL A 100 -20.95 -67.18 39.67
N GLN A 101 -20.96 -67.55 40.95
CA GLN A 101 -19.87 -67.24 41.89
C GLN A 101 -18.51 -67.72 41.35
N GLY A 102 -17.56 -66.79 41.21
CA GLY A 102 -16.20 -67.07 40.72
C GLY A 102 -16.06 -67.10 39.19
N PHE A 103 -17.12 -66.85 38.42
CA PHE A 103 -17.02 -66.70 36.97
C PHE A 103 -16.35 -65.36 36.60
N THR A 104 -15.40 -65.43 35.67
CA THR A 104 -14.75 -64.28 35.02
C THR A 104 -14.59 -64.62 33.54
N GLY A 105 -14.89 -63.69 32.65
CA GLY A 105 -14.86 -63.91 31.20
C GLY A 105 -16.06 -63.28 30.50
N THR A 106 -16.23 -63.60 29.23
CA THR A 106 -17.34 -63.12 28.41
C THR A 106 -18.52 -64.07 28.52
N ASP A 107 -19.68 -63.54 28.89
CA ASP A 107 -20.97 -64.23 28.86
C ASP A 107 -21.85 -63.63 27.76
N VAL A 108 -22.74 -64.45 27.20
CA VAL A 108 -23.69 -64.01 26.17
C VAL A 108 -25.09 -64.37 26.65
N ILE A 109 -25.90 -63.35 26.87
CA ILE A 109 -27.32 -63.48 27.16
C ILE A 109 -28.07 -63.42 25.83
N THR A 110 -28.93 -64.40 25.59
CA THR A 110 -29.95 -64.34 24.53
C THR A 110 -31.28 -63.98 25.18
N TYR A 111 -31.96 -62.97 24.62
CA TYR A 111 -33.25 -62.52 25.12
C TYR A 111 -34.25 -62.31 23.98
N THR A 112 -35.53 -62.42 24.32
CA THR A 112 -36.65 -62.25 23.38
C THR A 112 -37.41 -61.00 23.76
N VAL A 113 -37.62 -60.10 22.79
CA VAL A 113 -38.47 -58.91 22.93
C VAL A 113 -39.78 -59.17 22.20
N GLU A 114 -40.90 -58.93 22.88
CA GLU A 114 -42.24 -58.99 22.32
C GLU A 114 -42.79 -57.58 22.10
N ASP A 115 -43.33 -57.35 20.91
CA ASP A 115 -43.99 -56.10 20.54
C ASP A 115 -45.50 -56.11 20.88
N GLN A 116 -46.16 -54.95 20.80
CA GLN A 116 -47.61 -54.85 21.07
C GLN A 116 -48.49 -55.67 20.11
N SER A 117 -47.95 -56.17 19.01
CA SER A 117 -48.64 -57.04 18.03
C SER A 117 -48.42 -58.54 18.28
N GLY A 118 -47.61 -58.90 19.28
CA GLY A 118 -47.22 -60.28 19.59
C GLY A 118 -46.06 -60.81 18.73
N GLY A 119 -45.36 -59.93 18.01
CA GLY A 119 -44.15 -60.26 17.27
C GLY A 119 -42.94 -60.41 18.20
N THR A 120 -42.19 -61.50 18.06
CA THR A 120 -41.03 -61.81 18.92
C THR A 120 -39.72 -61.66 18.16
N TYR A 121 -38.74 -60.99 18.76
CA TYR A 121 -37.41 -60.73 18.17
C TYR A 121 -36.31 -61.17 19.11
N GLN A 122 -35.24 -61.74 18.56
CA GLN A 122 -34.09 -62.24 19.33
C GLN A 122 -33.00 -61.18 19.42
N GLY A 123 -32.63 -60.81 20.64
CA GLY A 123 -31.51 -59.93 20.97
C GLY A 123 -30.34 -60.68 21.62
N LYS A 124 -29.17 -60.05 21.61
CA LYS A 124 -27.96 -60.57 22.26
C LYS A 124 -27.30 -59.48 23.08
N ALA A 125 -27.09 -59.76 24.36
CA ALA A 125 -26.28 -58.93 25.24
C ALA A 125 -24.99 -59.66 25.61
N ILE A 126 -23.85 -59.04 25.31
CA ILE A 126 -22.53 -59.54 25.70
C ILE A 126 -22.16 -58.89 27.03
N VAL A 127 -21.92 -59.71 28.06
CA VAL A 127 -21.53 -59.24 29.39
C VAL A 127 -20.09 -59.66 29.67
N GLN A 128 -19.21 -58.68 29.86
CA GLN A 128 -17.85 -58.95 30.32
C GLN A 128 -17.82 -58.97 31.86
N VAL A 129 -17.50 -60.12 32.45
CA VAL A 129 -17.41 -60.31 33.90
C VAL A 129 -15.94 -60.28 34.33
N HIS A 130 -15.57 -59.29 35.14
CA HIS A 130 -14.21 -59.13 35.66
C HIS A 130 -14.06 -59.64 37.10
N GLU A 131 -12.83 -59.95 37.53
CA GLU A 131 -12.56 -60.40 38.90
C GLU A 131 -12.88 -59.30 39.92
N SER A 132 -13.48 -59.67 41.07
CA SER A 132 -13.77 -58.70 42.14
C SER A 132 -12.48 -58.09 42.67
N GLY A 133 -12.27 -56.79 42.40
CA GLY A 133 -11.05 -56.05 42.75
C GLY A 133 -10.06 -55.81 41.60
N SER A 134 -10.41 -56.17 40.36
CA SER A 134 -9.63 -55.80 39.16
C SER A 134 -9.91 -54.38 38.66
N ASP A 135 -10.63 -53.55 39.43
CA ASP A 135 -10.91 -52.13 39.13
C ASP A 135 -9.67 -51.23 39.32
N ARG A 136 -8.51 -51.82 39.67
CA ARG A 136 -7.25 -51.12 39.94
C ARG A 136 -6.10 -51.42 38.97
N ASP A 137 -6.30 -52.24 37.95
CA ASP A 137 -5.29 -52.43 36.90
C ASP A 137 -5.57 -51.48 35.72
N GLN A 138 -4.73 -50.45 35.57
CA GLN A 138 -4.70 -49.62 34.38
C GLN A 138 -4.08 -50.41 33.21
N GLY A 139 -4.93 -50.91 32.32
CA GLY A 139 -4.52 -51.38 31.00
C GLY A 139 -4.61 -50.25 29.98
N THR A 140 -3.47 -49.78 29.46
CA THR A 140 -3.48 -48.88 28.30
C THR A 140 -3.64 -49.71 27.02
N ALA A 141 -4.76 -49.54 26.32
CA ALA A 141 -4.88 -49.99 24.93
C ALA A 141 -4.00 -49.09 24.04
N LYS A 142 -2.99 -49.67 23.39
CA LYS A 142 -2.26 -48.97 22.32
C LYS A 142 -3.00 -49.21 21.01
N VAL A 143 -3.90 -48.29 20.66
CA VAL A 143 -4.41 -48.18 19.29
C VAL A 143 -3.31 -47.50 18.48
N THR A 144 -2.71 -48.23 17.52
CA THR A 144 -1.83 -47.61 16.54
C THR A 144 -2.68 -47.21 15.34
N ILE A 145 -3.04 -45.94 15.25
CA ILE A 145 -3.51 -45.33 14.01
C ILE A 145 -2.25 -44.93 13.26
N ASN A 146 -1.95 -45.58 12.13
CA ASN A 146 -0.93 -45.06 11.23
C ASN A 146 -1.61 -43.97 10.40
N GLY A 147 -1.29 -42.70 10.65
CA GLY A 147 -1.62 -41.63 9.71
C GLY A 147 -1.00 -41.97 8.36
N VAL A 148 -1.78 -41.84 7.29
CA VAL A 148 -1.26 -41.82 5.92
C VAL A 148 -1.00 -40.35 5.62
N ASN A 149 0.21 -40.03 5.14
CA ASN A 149 0.51 -38.66 4.75
C ASN A 149 -0.37 -38.27 3.56
N ASP A 150 -1.06 -37.15 3.66
CA ASP A 150 -1.79 -36.57 2.54
C ASP A 150 -0.87 -35.62 1.76
N ALA A 151 -1.29 -35.19 0.57
CA ALA A 151 -0.53 -34.23 -0.22
C ALA A 151 -0.98 -32.80 0.06
N PRO A 152 -0.08 -31.80 -0.01
CA PRO A 152 -0.43 -30.41 0.17
C PRO A 152 -1.50 -29.96 -0.83
N VAL A 153 -2.45 -29.13 -0.40
CA VAL A 153 -3.51 -28.59 -1.25
C VAL A 153 -3.23 -27.13 -1.57
N ILE A 154 -3.31 -26.78 -2.87
CA ILE A 154 -3.21 -25.41 -3.37
C ILE A 154 -4.60 -24.95 -3.84
N SER A 155 -5.01 -23.75 -3.46
CA SER A 155 -6.27 -23.13 -3.90
C SER A 155 -6.13 -21.63 -4.18
N GLY A 156 -7.06 -21.02 -4.91
CA GLY A 156 -7.11 -19.57 -5.12
C GLY A 156 -6.38 -19.02 -6.35
N ALA A 157 -5.84 -19.87 -7.23
CA ALA A 157 -5.14 -19.42 -8.44
C ALA A 157 -6.04 -18.63 -9.40
N ARG A 158 -5.47 -17.55 -9.97
CA ARG A 158 -6.13 -16.67 -10.96
C ARG A 158 -5.23 -16.43 -12.15
N LYS A 159 -5.82 -15.93 -13.24
CA LYS A 159 -5.07 -15.40 -14.39
C LYS A 159 -4.90 -13.90 -14.21
N PHE A 160 -3.70 -13.39 -14.48
CA PHE A 160 -3.41 -11.96 -14.44
C PHE A 160 -3.02 -11.47 -15.83
N GLU A 161 -3.60 -10.34 -16.23
CA GLU A 161 -3.18 -9.61 -17.42
C GLU A 161 -2.25 -8.47 -16.99
N VAL A 162 -1.09 -8.34 -17.63
CA VAL A 162 -0.02 -7.41 -17.25
C VAL A 162 0.42 -6.63 -18.50
N ILE A 163 0.44 -5.30 -18.46
CA ILE A 163 1.00 -4.52 -19.57
C ILE A 163 2.46 -4.18 -19.26
N ASN A 164 3.34 -4.68 -20.14
CA ASN A 164 4.77 -4.44 -20.16
C ASN A 164 5.58 -4.98 -18.95
N THR A 165 5.64 -4.22 -17.86
CA THR A 165 6.69 -4.23 -16.80
C THR A 165 6.12 -4.06 -15.40
N GLN A 166 4.79 -4.03 -15.25
CA GLN A 166 4.21 -3.94 -13.91
C GLN A 166 4.70 -5.12 -13.08
N VAL A 167 5.16 -4.78 -11.87
CA VAL A 167 5.40 -5.78 -10.85
C VAL A 167 4.03 -6.20 -10.35
N ILE A 168 3.72 -7.48 -10.48
CA ILE A 168 2.52 -8.06 -9.91
C ILE A 168 2.90 -9.09 -8.86
N ASN A 169 1.96 -9.40 -7.98
CA ASN A 169 2.02 -10.67 -7.27
C ASN A 169 1.14 -11.69 -8.00
N PRO A 170 1.72 -12.70 -8.67
CA PRO A 170 0.95 -13.74 -9.35
C PRO A 170 0.24 -14.72 -8.40
N PHE A 171 0.52 -14.66 -7.10
CA PHE A 171 -0.01 -15.56 -6.08
C PHE A 171 -0.76 -14.82 -4.97
N SER A 172 -1.20 -13.57 -5.17
CA SER A 172 -1.83 -12.74 -4.13
C SER A 172 -3.09 -13.35 -3.49
N GLU A 173 -3.72 -14.29 -4.18
CA GLU A 173 -4.95 -14.97 -3.75
C GLU A 173 -4.71 -16.43 -3.38
N ILE A 174 -3.47 -16.93 -3.47
CA ILE A 174 -3.18 -18.35 -3.27
C ILE A 174 -3.33 -18.73 -1.79
N ILE A 175 -3.77 -19.94 -1.52
CA ILE A 175 -3.79 -20.52 -0.18
C ILE A 175 -3.23 -21.92 -0.28
N VAL A 176 -2.22 -22.21 0.55
CA VAL A 176 -1.59 -23.53 0.69
C VAL A 176 -1.95 -24.11 2.06
N THR A 177 -2.52 -25.31 2.05
CA THR A 177 -2.91 -26.06 3.26
C THR A 177 -2.37 -27.48 3.19
N ASP A 178 -2.18 -28.12 4.33
CA ASP A 178 -1.94 -29.57 4.39
C ASP A 178 -2.86 -30.22 5.42
N VAL A 179 -3.36 -31.42 5.14
CA VAL A 179 -4.42 -32.07 5.95
C VAL A 179 -3.83 -32.67 7.23
N ASP A 180 -2.55 -33.05 7.20
CA ASP A 180 -1.82 -33.63 8.31
C ASP A 180 -0.87 -32.64 9.01
N ASP A 181 -1.03 -31.33 8.76
CA ASP A 181 -0.29 -30.24 9.43
C ASP A 181 -0.65 -30.12 10.93
N GLN A 182 -0.11 -31.04 11.73
CA GLN A 182 -0.13 -30.97 13.20
C GLN A 182 0.92 -29.96 13.74
N GLY A 183 1.25 -28.92 12.95
CA GLY A 183 2.10 -27.80 13.34
C GLY A 183 3.60 -28.05 13.31
N ASN A 184 4.05 -29.19 12.77
CA ASN A 184 5.47 -29.55 12.67
C ASN A 184 5.91 -29.99 11.26
N GLU A 185 4.99 -30.11 10.31
CA GLU A 185 5.32 -30.51 8.94
C GLU A 185 5.78 -29.28 8.16
N LEU A 186 7.03 -29.32 7.71
CA LEU A 186 7.64 -28.20 7.01
C LEU A 186 7.63 -28.48 5.52
N LEU A 187 6.98 -27.59 4.79
CA LEU A 187 6.89 -27.66 3.34
C LEU A 187 8.10 -27.01 2.67
N SER A 188 8.32 -27.44 1.44
CA SER A 188 9.19 -26.84 0.45
C SER A 188 8.35 -26.34 -0.70
N VAL A 189 8.52 -25.07 -1.05
CA VAL A 189 7.95 -24.48 -2.25
C VAL A 189 9.04 -24.19 -3.27
N SER A 190 8.76 -24.47 -4.54
CA SER A 190 9.60 -23.99 -5.64
C SER A 190 8.76 -23.37 -6.74
N VAL A 191 9.25 -22.28 -7.31
CA VAL A 191 8.57 -21.52 -8.37
C VAL A 191 9.49 -21.40 -9.57
N GLU A 192 8.97 -21.67 -10.76
CA GLU A 192 9.71 -21.52 -12.02
C GLU A 192 8.91 -20.78 -13.08
N LEU A 193 9.63 -20.13 -13.99
CA LEU A 193 9.06 -19.50 -15.17
C LEU A 193 9.14 -20.48 -16.34
N SER A 194 8.10 -20.55 -17.17
CA SER A 194 8.10 -21.35 -18.39
C SER A 194 9.20 -20.94 -19.38
N ASP A 195 9.59 -19.66 -19.35
CA ASP A 195 10.78 -19.12 -20.02
C ASP A 195 11.45 -18.10 -19.08
N PRO A 196 12.66 -18.37 -18.56
CA PRO A 196 13.35 -17.48 -17.63
C PRO A 196 13.80 -16.16 -18.27
N ASP A 197 13.83 -16.06 -19.61
CA ASP A 197 14.17 -14.81 -20.28
C ASP A 197 12.96 -13.84 -20.34
N GLN A 198 11.74 -14.31 -20.02
CA GLN A 198 10.50 -13.51 -20.09
C GLN A 198 10.21 -12.67 -18.86
N GLY A 199 10.93 -12.89 -17.75
CA GLY A 199 10.74 -12.11 -16.54
C GLY A 199 11.62 -12.55 -15.40
N ILE A 200 11.47 -11.88 -14.27
CA ILE A 200 12.14 -12.22 -13.02
C ILE A 200 11.10 -12.42 -11.92
N LEU A 201 11.41 -13.31 -10.99
CA LEU A 201 10.70 -13.42 -9.72
C LEU A 201 11.59 -12.85 -8.63
N PHE A 202 11.03 -12.07 -7.72
CA PHE A 202 11.76 -11.58 -6.57
C PHE A 202 10.83 -11.43 -5.37
N HIS A 203 11.40 -11.48 -4.18
CA HIS A 203 10.68 -11.22 -2.95
C HIS A 203 11.25 -9.94 -2.32
N PRO A 204 10.43 -8.94 -1.91
CA PRO A 204 10.91 -7.67 -1.34
C PRO A 204 11.77 -7.86 -0.09
N GLU A 205 11.49 -8.90 0.69
CA GLU A 205 12.35 -9.35 1.79
C GLU A 205 13.46 -10.28 1.23
N PRO A 206 14.73 -9.86 1.26
CA PRO A 206 15.83 -10.64 0.70
C PRO A 206 16.13 -11.89 1.54
N GLY A 207 16.43 -13.00 0.87
CA GLY A 207 16.90 -14.23 1.52
C GLY A 207 15.84 -15.29 1.80
N ILE A 208 14.56 -15.02 1.50
CA ILE A 208 13.47 -16.01 1.64
C ILE A 208 13.56 -17.12 0.58
N PHE A 209 13.82 -16.76 -0.67
CA PHE A 209 14.02 -17.70 -1.78
C PHE A 209 15.50 -17.83 -2.15
N SER A 210 15.97 -19.06 -2.36
CA SER A 210 17.25 -19.36 -3.02
C SER A 210 17.03 -19.70 -4.49
N TRP A 211 18.01 -19.38 -5.34
CA TRP A 211 17.97 -19.78 -6.75
C TRP A 211 18.77 -21.07 -6.96
N GLU A 212 18.08 -22.16 -7.33
CA GLU A 212 18.68 -23.48 -7.52
C GLU A 212 18.07 -24.16 -8.75
N GLY A 213 18.90 -24.52 -9.73
CA GLY A 213 18.48 -25.37 -10.85
C GLY A 213 17.38 -24.80 -11.76
N GLY A 214 17.24 -23.48 -11.84
CA GLY A 214 16.20 -22.81 -12.63
C GLY A 214 14.91 -22.49 -11.85
N LYS A 215 14.87 -22.80 -10.55
CA LYS A 215 13.72 -22.55 -9.67
C LYS A 215 14.10 -21.62 -8.52
N TYR A 216 13.15 -20.78 -8.10
CA TYR A 216 13.19 -20.07 -6.83
C TYR A 216 12.64 -20.98 -5.75
N ILE A 217 13.45 -21.35 -4.76
CA ILE A 217 13.11 -22.37 -3.76
C ILE A 217 13.11 -21.77 -2.35
N ALA A 218 12.06 -22.04 -1.59
CA ALA A 218 11.97 -21.74 -0.16
C ALA A 218 11.60 -23.04 0.58
N LYS A 219 12.34 -23.38 1.64
CA LYS A 219 12.20 -24.65 2.37
C LYS A 219 12.09 -24.41 3.87
N GLY A 220 11.40 -25.30 4.57
CA GLY A 220 11.40 -25.29 6.03
C GLY A 220 10.31 -24.39 6.63
N PHE A 221 9.19 -24.22 5.93
CA PHE A 221 8.11 -23.33 6.32
C PHE A 221 6.81 -24.11 6.52
N SER A 222 6.00 -23.72 7.51
CA SER A 222 4.62 -24.22 7.64
C SER A 222 3.75 -23.83 6.43
N PRO A 223 2.64 -24.53 6.14
CA PRO A 223 1.71 -24.16 5.06
C PRO A 223 1.25 -22.69 5.09
N ARG A 224 1.00 -22.15 6.29
CA ARG A 224 0.63 -20.74 6.49
C ARG A 224 1.77 -19.77 6.12
N GLN A 225 3.00 -20.11 6.46
CA GLN A 225 4.17 -19.32 6.09
C GLN A 225 4.43 -19.37 4.59
N ILE A 226 4.28 -20.54 3.95
CA ILE A 226 4.35 -20.66 2.49
C ILE A 226 3.32 -19.76 1.81
N THR A 227 2.07 -19.75 2.28
CA THR A 227 1.03 -18.86 1.77
C THR A 227 1.46 -17.39 1.85
N THR A 228 1.97 -16.96 3.00
CA THR A 228 2.43 -15.57 3.23
C THR A 228 3.62 -15.20 2.33
N ILE A 229 4.57 -16.11 2.18
CA ILE A 229 5.75 -15.92 1.34
C ILE A 229 5.37 -15.82 -0.14
N LEU A 230 4.40 -16.61 -0.60
CA LEU A 230 3.85 -16.49 -1.95
C LEU A 230 3.07 -15.16 -2.12
N HIS A 231 2.40 -14.66 -1.08
CA HIS A 231 1.76 -13.34 -1.06
C HIS A 231 2.75 -12.16 -1.08
N GLY A 232 4.04 -12.39 -0.88
CA GLY A 232 5.10 -11.42 -1.11
C GLY A 232 5.93 -11.67 -2.37
N LEU A 233 5.72 -12.79 -3.06
CA LEU A 233 6.49 -13.13 -4.26
C LEU A 233 6.00 -12.31 -5.44
N CYS A 234 6.90 -11.48 -5.97
CA CYS A 234 6.63 -10.58 -7.08
C CYS A 234 7.12 -11.20 -8.39
N PHE A 235 6.33 -11.07 -9.45
CA PHE A 235 6.73 -11.31 -10.83
C PHE A 235 6.81 -9.99 -11.59
N GLN A 236 7.80 -9.90 -12.45
CA GLN A 236 7.94 -8.80 -13.36
C GLN A 236 8.44 -9.29 -14.72
N ALA A 237 7.73 -8.91 -15.78
CA ALA A 237 8.12 -9.26 -17.14
C ALA A 237 9.33 -8.45 -17.63
N SER A 238 10.17 -9.08 -18.46
CA SER A 238 11.38 -8.51 -19.05
C SER A 238 11.03 -7.64 -20.26
N SER A 239 11.22 -6.32 -20.18
CA SER A 239 10.78 -5.36 -21.20
C SER A 239 11.82 -4.93 -22.21
N GLY A 240 12.80 -5.78 -22.53
CA GLY A 240 13.84 -5.49 -23.53
C GLY A 240 13.31 -5.44 -24.98
N GLY A 241 12.12 -4.89 -25.24
CA GLY A 241 11.50 -4.81 -26.56
C GLY A 241 11.02 -6.15 -27.12
N ARG A 242 10.85 -7.19 -26.27
CA ARG A 242 10.42 -8.54 -26.68
C ARG A 242 8.98 -8.58 -27.20
N VAL A 243 8.05 -7.99 -26.46
CA VAL A 243 6.64 -7.91 -26.86
C VAL A 243 6.51 -6.74 -27.83
N THR A 244 6.20 -7.03 -29.10
CA THR A 244 6.06 -6.00 -30.16
C THR A 244 4.64 -5.44 -30.23
N LYS A 245 4.48 -4.21 -30.74
CA LYS A 245 3.18 -3.52 -30.83
C LYS A 245 2.09 -4.40 -31.48
N GLY A 246 1.01 -4.64 -30.74
CA GLY A 246 -0.15 -5.44 -31.20
C GLY A 246 -0.03 -6.95 -30.97
N ASN A 247 1.03 -7.40 -30.29
CA ASN A 247 1.24 -8.78 -29.89
C ASN A 247 1.25 -8.91 -28.35
N GLU A 248 1.06 -10.15 -27.88
CA GLU A 248 1.07 -10.55 -26.47
C GLU A 248 2.12 -11.65 -26.27
N GLU A 249 2.74 -11.71 -25.09
CA GLU A 249 3.65 -12.77 -24.66
C GLU A 249 3.12 -13.36 -23.35
N ILE A 250 2.83 -14.66 -23.32
CA ILE A 250 2.32 -15.33 -22.12
C ILE A 250 3.46 -16.07 -21.42
N THR A 251 3.69 -15.73 -20.17
CA THR A 251 4.61 -16.44 -19.27
C THR A 251 3.80 -17.23 -18.27
N ASN A 252 4.02 -18.55 -18.19
CA ASN A 252 3.44 -19.37 -17.15
C ASN A 252 4.40 -19.43 -15.98
N ILE A 253 3.90 -19.13 -14.79
CA ILE A 253 4.62 -19.22 -13.53
C ILE A 253 4.09 -20.46 -12.83
N ILE A 254 4.97 -21.46 -12.70
CA ILE A 254 4.61 -22.78 -12.21
C ILE A 254 5.07 -22.89 -10.76
N LEU A 255 4.13 -23.26 -9.89
CA LEU A 255 4.30 -23.43 -8.47
C LEU A 255 4.31 -24.91 -8.12
N TYR A 256 5.28 -25.33 -7.32
CA TYR A 256 5.38 -26.67 -6.76
C TYR A 256 5.41 -26.61 -5.24
N VAL A 257 4.56 -27.36 -4.56
CA VAL A 257 4.53 -27.49 -3.10
C VAL A 257 4.72 -28.96 -2.73
N SER A 258 5.68 -29.23 -1.83
CA SER A 258 5.99 -30.58 -1.37
C SER A 258 6.25 -30.61 0.14
N ASP A 259 5.73 -31.64 0.79
CA ASP A 259 6.01 -32.04 2.17
C ASP A 259 7.19 -33.03 2.30
N LEU A 260 7.73 -33.52 1.16
CA LEU A 260 8.74 -34.58 1.01
C LEU A 260 8.28 -36.02 1.35
N TYR A 261 7.05 -36.20 1.81
CA TYR A 261 6.51 -37.48 2.28
C TYR A 261 5.37 -38.01 1.40
N SER A 262 4.77 -37.15 0.59
CA SER A 262 3.72 -37.46 -0.38
C SER A 262 4.06 -36.95 -1.80
N GLU A 263 3.08 -36.97 -2.71
CA GLU A 263 3.25 -36.44 -4.06
C GLU A 263 3.32 -34.90 -4.05
N THR A 264 4.30 -34.33 -4.77
CA THR A 264 4.40 -32.88 -4.95
C THR A 264 3.20 -32.37 -5.74
N VAL A 265 2.53 -31.33 -5.23
CA VAL A 265 1.40 -30.70 -5.89
C VAL A 265 1.86 -29.51 -6.72
N GLU A 266 1.35 -29.43 -7.94
CA GLU A 266 1.67 -28.41 -8.93
C GLU A 266 0.45 -27.53 -9.20
N ASP A 267 0.68 -26.21 -9.28
CA ASP A 267 -0.29 -25.23 -9.76
C ASP A 267 0.41 -24.23 -10.67
N GLY A 268 -0.36 -23.43 -11.42
CA GLY A 268 0.20 -22.49 -12.38
C GLY A 268 -0.64 -21.24 -12.53
N THR A 269 0.04 -20.09 -12.54
CA THR A 269 -0.57 -18.81 -12.91
C THR A 269 0.00 -18.37 -14.25
N ALA A 270 -0.89 -17.98 -15.17
CA ALA A 270 -0.49 -17.38 -16.43
C ALA A 270 -0.47 -15.85 -16.28
N VAL A 271 0.62 -15.25 -16.73
CA VAL A 271 0.79 -13.80 -16.83
C VAL A 271 0.92 -13.44 -18.31
N THR A 272 -0.01 -12.66 -18.82
CA THR A 272 0.05 -12.15 -20.20
C THR A 272 0.72 -10.78 -20.19
N ALA A 273 1.89 -10.65 -20.80
CA ALA A 273 2.57 -9.39 -21.07
C ALA A 273 2.13 -8.81 -22.43
N VAL A 274 1.65 -7.56 -22.47
CA VAL A 274 1.33 -6.86 -23.73
C VAL A 274 2.18 -5.60 -23.94
N HIS A 275 2.46 -5.24 -25.20
CA HIS A 275 3.21 -4.02 -25.53
C HIS A 275 2.42 -2.78 -25.10
N PRO A 276 3.03 -1.77 -24.43
CA PRO A 276 2.30 -0.61 -23.94
C PRO A 276 1.68 0.20 -25.10
N PRO A 277 0.51 0.84 -24.93
CA PRO A 277 0.01 1.79 -25.91
C PRO A 277 1.04 2.92 -26.07
N SER A 278 1.40 3.24 -27.32
CA SER A 278 2.35 4.31 -27.63
C SER A 278 2.05 5.60 -26.87
N SER A 279 3.09 6.19 -26.27
CA SER A 279 3.22 7.54 -25.68
C SER A 279 2.57 8.63 -26.54
N LYS A 280 1.25 8.78 -26.46
CA LYS A 280 0.56 9.83 -27.20
C LYS A 280 0.70 11.14 -26.43
N VAL A 281 1.57 12.04 -26.90
CA VAL A 281 1.54 13.44 -26.47
C VAL A 281 0.21 14.03 -26.97
N LEU A 282 -0.72 14.27 -26.06
CA LEU A 282 -1.99 14.89 -26.39
C LEU A 282 -1.91 16.39 -26.05
N PRO A 283 -2.32 17.30 -26.96
CA PRO A 283 -2.62 18.65 -26.52
C PRO A 283 -3.69 18.55 -25.44
N LEU A 284 -3.47 19.22 -24.32
CA LEU A 284 -4.37 19.12 -23.18
C LEU A 284 -5.77 19.57 -23.62
N ASN A 285 -6.76 18.68 -23.50
CA ASN A 285 -8.15 19.07 -23.67
C ASN A 285 -8.59 19.77 -22.38
N LEU A 286 -8.23 21.04 -22.27
CA LEU A 286 -8.59 21.91 -21.16
C LEU A 286 -10.07 22.26 -21.27
N ILE A 287 -10.85 21.87 -20.27
CA ILE A 287 -12.27 22.21 -20.16
C ILE A 287 -12.40 23.38 -19.18
N GLY A 288 -12.86 24.53 -19.68
CA GLY A 288 -13.06 25.75 -18.88
C GLY A 288 -12.45 27.00 -19.53
N GLU A 289 -12.46 28.13 -18.82
CA GLU A 289 -11.72 29.31 -19.24
C GLU A 289 -10.21 29.00 -19.25
N THR A 290 -9.54 29.20 -20.38
CA THR A 290 -8.08 29.06 -20.46
C THR A 290 -7.42 30.43 -20.44
N ASP A 291 -6.10 30.45 -20.20
CA ASP A 291 -5.36 31.69 -20.35
C ASP A 291 -5.37 32.13 -21.83
N SER A 292 -6.15 33.16 -22.14
CA SER A 292 -6.23 33.75 -23.47
C SER A 292 -5.39 35.02 -23.63
N GLU A 293 -4.62 35.42 -22.61
CA GLU A 293 -3.88 36.67 -22.61
C GLU A 293 -2.56 36.53 -23.34
N THR A 294 -2.40 37.28 -24.42
CA THR A 294 -1.17 37.30 -25.22
C THR A 294 0.03 37.67 -24.36
N GLY A 295 1.07 36.83 -24.38
CA GLY A 295 2.33 37.12 -23.69
C GLY A 295 2.27 36.95 -22.16
N SER A 296 1.25 36.28 -21.63
CA SER A 296 1.14 36.00 -20.18
C SER A 296 2.10 34.90 -19.68
N HIS A 297 2.74 34.18 -20.61
CA HIS A 297 3.65 33.06 -20.35
C HIS A 297 3.01 31.86 -19.63
N PHE A 298 1.74 31.57 -19.89
CA PHE A 298 1.08 30.37 -19.39
C PHE A 298 1.88 29.09 -19.68
N GLY A 299 2.19 28.30 -18.65
CA GLY A 299 3.08 27.14 -18.75
C GLY A 299 4.55 27.42 -18.46
N ASN A 300 4.91 28.61 -17.94
CA ASN A 300 6.28 28.89 -17.49
C ASN A 300 6.75 27.99 -16.34
N ALA A 301 5.80 27.55 -15.51
CA ALA A 301 5.99 26.65 -14.40
C ALA A 301 4.77 25.72 -14.36
N VAL A 302 5.01 24.45 -14.03
CA VAL A 302 3.97 23.43 -13.89
C VAL A 302 4.30 22.59 -12.67
N ALA A 303 3.27 22.06 -12.00
CA ALA A 303 3.38 21.10 -10.91
C ALA A 303 2.20 20.12 -10.98
N ILE A 304 2.38 18.90 -10.50
CA ILE A 304 1.33 17.86 -10.47
C ILE A 304 1.45 17.02 -9.20
N SER A 305 0.32 16.67 -8.60
CA SER A 305 0.21 15.70 -7.52
C SER A 305 -1.12 14.97 -7.65
N GLY A 306 -1.05 13.67 -7.93
CA GLY A 306 -2.19 12.83 -8.28
C GLY A 306 -3.00 13.44 -9.42
N ASP A 307 -4.27 13.68 -9.14
CA ASP A 307 -5.24 14.22 -10.10
C ASP A 307 -5.34 15.75 -10.09
N THR A 308 -4.40 16.46 -9.45
CA THR A 308 -4.33 17.92 -9.45
C THR A 308 -3.10 18.41 -10.20
N MET A 309 -3.32 19.29 -11.18
CA MET A 309 -2.29 19.94 -11.97
C MET A 309 -2.37 21.45 -11.79
N VAL A 310 -1.21 22.09 -11.67
CA VAL A 310 -1.11 23.54 -11.48
C VAL A 310 -0.22 24.15 -12.54
N VAL A 311 -0.65 25.29 -13.09
CA VAL A 311 0.03 25.98 -14.19
C VAL A 311 0.22 27.46 -13.88
N GLY A 312 1.46 27.95 -14.00
CA GLY A 312 1.82 29.34 -13.81
C GLY A 312 1.60 30.18 -15.08
N SER A 313 1.26 31.46 -14.88
CA SER A 313 1.16 32.49 -15.91
C SER A 313 1.66 33.81 -15.34
N PHE A 314 2.98 33.89 -15.14
CA PHE A 314 3.60 34.92 -14.30
C PHE A 314 3.57 36.34 -14.87
N LEU A 315 3.29 36.52 -16.18
CA LEU A 315 3.15 37.84 -16.81
C LEU A 315 1.68 38.24 -17.05
N ARG A 316 0.71 37.50 -16.50
CA ARG A 316 -0.70 37.84 -16.65
C ARG A 316 -1.08 39.15 -15.94
N ASP A 317 -1.82 40.03 -16.62
CA ASP A 317 -2.22 41.35 -16.14
C ASP A 317 -3.54 41.31 -15.34
N VAL A 318 -3.56 40.63 -14.18
CA VAL A 318 -4.78 40.53 -13.36
C VAL A 318 -4.97 41.71 -12.40
N LYS A 319 -3.99 41.99 -11.54
CA LYS A 319 -4.02 43.09 -10.54
C LYS A 319 -3.09 44.25 -10.90
N GLY A 320 -2.63 44.28 -12.14
CA GLY A 320 -1.68 45.23 -12.70
C GLY A 320 -0.75 44.55 -13.71
N ILE A 321 0.05 45.34 -14.43
CA ILE A 321 0.98 44.83 -15.45
C ILE A 321 1.93 43.80 -14.84
N ASP A 322 2.04 42.61 -15.42
CA ASP A 322 2.88 41.48 -15.00
C ASP A 322 2.64 41.06 -13.53
N SER A 323 1.40 41.17 -13.04
CA SER A 323 1.05 40.77 -11.67
C SER A 323 1.09 39.26 -11.45
N GLY A 324 0.76 38.49 -12.50
CA GLY A 324 0.80 37.03 -12.53
C GLY A 324 -0.46 36.34 -12.01
N ALA A 325 -0.63 35.08 -12.41
CA ALA A 325 -1.71 34.19 -11.96
C ALA A 325 -1.28 32.71 -11.98
N VAL A 326 -2.05 31.88 -11.29
CA VAL A 326 -1.88 30.43 -11.27
C VAL A 326 -3.22 29.74 -11.53
N TYR A 327 -3.22 28.70 -12.33
CA TYR A 327 -4.41 27.94 -12.72
C TYR A 327 -4.34 26.55 -12.10
N ILE A 328 -5.42 26.11 -11.48
CA ILE A 328 -5.55 24.79 -10.87
C ILE A 328 -6.56 24.00 -11.67
N TYR A 329 -6.11 22.84 -12.14
CA TYR A 329 -6.90 21.88 -12.88
C TYR A 329 -7.05 20.59 -12.09
N GLU A 330 -8.22 20.00 -12.16
CA GLU A 330 -8.49 18.66 -11.62
C GLU A 330 -8.85 17.71 -12.77
N ARG A 331 -8.39 16.47 -12.69
CA ARG A 331 -8.65 15.45 -13.70
C ARG A 331 -10.14 15.09 -13.71
N ASN A 332 -10.73 15.01 -14.91
CA ASN A 332 -12.11 14.60 -15.09
C ASN A 332 -12.21 13.10 -15.37
N GLU A 333 -12.91 12.36 -14.50
CA GLU A 333 -13.17 10.92 -14.62
C GLU A 333 -14.27 10.56 -15.66
N GLY A 334 -14.76 11.52 -16.45
CA GLY A 334 -15.70 11.25 -17.54
C GLY A 334 -15.18 10.24 -18.58
N ALA A 335 -16.03 9.83 -19.52
CA ALA A 335 -15.82 8.69 -20.45
C ALA A 335 -14.48 8.63 -21.23
N ASP A 336 -13.72 9.72 -21.30
CA ASP A 336 -12.42 9.79 -21.97
C ASP A 336 -11.21 9.73 -21.00
N GLY A 337 -11.40 9.83 -19.67
CA GLY A 337 -10.38 9.68 -18.60
C GLY A 337 -9.12 10.58 -18.68
N GLN A 338 -9.10 11.49 -19.65
CA GLN A 338 -7.90 12.22 -20.10
C GLN A 338 -8.09 13.74 -20.15
N SER A 339 -9.24 14.25 -19.72
CA SER A 339 -9.55 15.69 -19.74
C SER A 339 -9.28 16.33 -18.38
N TRP A 340 -8.88 17.60 -18.39
CA TRP A 340 -8.58 18.37 -17.18
C TRP A 340 -9.52 19.57 -17.10
N ILE A 341 -10.20 19.73 -15.96
CA ILE A 341 -11.17 20.80 -15.73
C ILE A 341 -10.50 21.90 -14.93
N LEU A 342 -10.62 23.16 -15.39
CA LEU A 342 -10.22 24.30 -14.58
C LEU A 342 -11.13 24.41 -13.36
N VAL A 343 -10.55 24.32 -12.17
CA VAL A 343 -11.28 24.47 -10.89
C VAL A 343 -11.06 25.85 -10.30
N LYS A 344 -9.86 26.44 -10.44
CA LYS A 344 -9.55 27.74 -9.83
C LYS A 344 -8.50 28.52 -10.62
N ILE A 345 -8.64 29.84 -10.64
CA ILE A 345 -7.56 30.78 -10.95
C ILE A 345 -7.21 31.52 -9.66
N LEU A 346 -5.96 31.42 -9.25
CA LEU A 346 -5.42 32.06 -8.05
C LEU A 346 -4.65 33.33 -8.41
N THR A 347 -4.88 34.35 -7.58
CA THR A 347 -4.05 35.56 -7.51
C THR A 347 -3.92 35.96 -6.04
N PRO A 348 -2.76 36.45 -5.60
CA PRO A 348 -2.55 36.82 -4.20
C PRO A 348 -3.42 38.03 -3.84
N GLU A 349 -3.94 38.10 -2.62
CA GLU A 349 -4.85 39.19 -2.22
C GLU A 349 -4.19 40.56 -2.41
N ASP A 350 -2.92 40.67 -2.02
CA ASP A 350 -2.10 41.87 -2.10
C ASP A 350 -1.30 41.99 -3.41
N GLY A 351 -1.65 41.23 -4.45
CA GLY A 351 -0.98 41.25 -5.75
C GLY A 351 -0.95 42.64 -6.38
N LEU A 352 0.21 43.04 -6.88
CA LEU A 352 0.48 44.30 -7.55
C LEU A 352 1.21 44.07 -8.88
N ALA A 353 1.32 45.15 -9.67
CA ALA A 353 2.07 45.13 -10.91
C ALA A 353 3.53 44.68 -10.68
N LYS A 354 3.99 43.76 -11.54
CA LYS A 354 5.34 43.18 -11.61
C LYS A 354 5.73 42.29 -10.45
N ASP A 355 4.76 41.82 -9.66
CA ASP A 355 5.04 40.85 -8.60
C ASP A 355 5.44 39.47 -9.18
N GLN A 356 5.03 39.16 -10.42
CA GLN A 356 5.32 37.91 -11.13
C GLN A 356 4.87 36.66 -10.36
N PHE A 357 3.68 36.70 -9.78
CA PHE A 357 3.08 35.56 -9.10
C PHE A 357 2.89 34.38 -10.06
N GLY A 358 3.36 33.18 -9.69
CA GLY A 358 3.33 31.99 -10.55
C GLY A 358 4.63 31.72 -11.30
N VAL A 359 5.72 32.42 -10.97
CA VAL A 359 7.05 32.21 -11.59
C VAL A 359 7.66 30.83 -11.28
N SER A 360 7.36 30.28 -10.10
CA SER A 360 7.75 28.96 -9.63
C SER A 360 6.62 28.35 -8.83
N LEU A 361 6.48 27.03 -8.91
CA LEU A 361 5.38 26.27 -8.31
C LEU A 361 5.92 24.97 -7.75
N ASP A 362 5.32 24.50 -6.67
CA ASP A 362 5.40 23.10 -6.27
C ASP A 362 4.11 22.69 -5.55
N LEU A 363 3.72 21.42 -5.70
CA LEU A 363 2.47 20.87 -5.22
C LEU A 363 2.71 19.49 -4.63
N VAL A 364 2.32 19.33 -3.37
CA VAL A 364 2.28 18.01 -2.71
C VAL A 364 0.94 17.85 -2.03
N ASN A 365 0.18 16.83 -2.47
CA ASN A 365 -1.18 16.57 -2.02
C ASN A 365 -2.04 17.85 -2.15
N ASP A 366 -2.60 18.33 -1.04
CA ASP A 366 -3.48 19.50 -0.97
C ASP A 366 -2.76 20.82 -0.66
N THR A 367 -1.43 20.87 -0.72
CA THR A 367 -0.64 22.08 -0.42
C THR A 367 0.11 22.57 -1.66
N LEU A 368 -0.22 23.77 -2.12
CA LEU A 368 0.40 24.44 -3.25
C LEU A 368 1.26 25.60 -2.76
N VAL A 369 2.49 25.69 -3.25
CA VAL A 369 3.39 26.81 -2.99
C VAL A 369 3.65 27.58 -4.28
N VAL A 370 3.53 28.91 -4.22
CA VAL A 370 3.67 29.80 -5.37
C VAL A 370 4.69 30.91 -5.11
N GLY A 371 5.69 31.02 -5.98
CA GLY A 371 6.66 32.10 -5.97
C GLY A 371 6.16 33.39 -6.63
N ALA A 372 6.56 34.53 -6.06
CA ALA A 372 6.43 35.87 -6.63
C ALA A 372 7.76 36.62 -6.43
N ASN A 373 8.77 36.21 -7.19
CA ASN A 373 10.17 36.62 -7.00
C ASN A 373 10.41 38.13 -7.12
N LEU A 374 9.54 38.87 -7.83
CA LEU A 374 9.69 40.31 -8.01
C LEU A 374 8.85 41.14 -7.03
N LYS A 375 8.11 40.50 -6.12
CA LYS A 375 7.31 41.15 -5.08
C LYS A 375 8.13 42.19 -4.32
N LYS A 376 7.54 43.38 -4.19
CA LYS A 376 8.08 44.44 -3.32
C LYS A 376 7.66 44.16 -1.86
N VAL A 377 8.63 44.15 -0.95
CA VAL A 377 8.42 43.99 0.49
C VAL A 377 8.91 45.25 1.21
N GLY A 378 8.01 45.95 1.91
CA GLY A 378 8.33 47.24 2.54
C GLY A 378 8.86 48.28 1.52
N SER A 379 10.11 48.69 1.65
CA SER A 379 10.81 49.59 0.70
C SER A 379 11.64 48.86 -0.35
N LYS A 380 11.87 47.55 -0.18
CA LYS A 380 12.79 46.73 -0.97
C LYS A 380 12.08 46.20 -2.22
N LYS A 381 12.52 46.67 -3.39
CA LYS A 381 11.99 46.21 -4.68
C LYS A 381 12.59 44.86 -5.03
N ARG A 382 11.79 43.94 -5.60
CA ARG A 382 12.28 42.62 -6.04
C ARG A 382 12.95 41.83 -4.91
N ALA A 383 12.48 42.06 -3.68
CA ALA A 383 12.88 41.26 -2.53
C ALA A 383 12.32 39.84 -2.65
N GLY A 384 11.10 39.73 -3.19
CA GLY A 384 10.42 38.48 -3.44
C GLY A 384 9.52 38.02 -2.29
N ALA A 385 8.58 37.14 -2.61
CA ALA A 385 7.66 36.52 -1.66
C ALA A 385 7.24 35.13 -2.15
N VAL A 386 6.74 34.32 -1.23
CA VAL A 386 6.11 33.03 -1.51
C VAL A 386 4.74 32.99 -0.85
N TYR A 387 3.77 32.38 -1.51
CA TYR A 387 2.41 32.22 -1.00
C TYR A 387 2.09 30.74 -0.91
N VAL A 388 1.45 30.33 0.18
CA VAL A 388 1.02 28.96 0.42
C VAL A 388 -0.50 28.91 0.34
N PHE A 389 -1.00 27.99 -0.48
CA PHE A 389 -2.42 27.72 -0.64
C PHE A 389 -2.73 26.30 -0.20
N GLU A 390 -3.86 26.11 0.47
CA GLU A 390 -4.34 24.78 0.84
C GLU A 390 -5.74 24.54 0.26
N ARG A 391 -5.98 23.29 -0.19
CA ARG A 391 -7.31 22.84 -0.61
C ARG A 391 -8.25 22.83 0.59
N ASN A 392 -9.52 23.08 0.33
CA ASN A 392 -10.60 23.26 1.29
C ASN A 392 -10.45 24.46 2.25
N HIS A 393 -9.41 25.30 2.07
CA HIS A 393 -9.29 26.52 2.87
C HIS A 393 -10.32 27.56 2.41
N GLY A 394 -11.19 27.99 3.32
CA GLY A 394 -12.29 28.91 3.02
C GLY A 394 -13.54 28.24 2.44
N GLY A 395 -13.64 26.91 2.50
CA GLY A 395 -14.83 26.13 2.11
C GLY A 395 -14.48 24.89 1.28
N ASP A 396 -15.40 23.94 1.20
CA ASP A 396 -15.22 22.68 0.47
C ASP A 396 -14.82 22.92 -1.00
N SER A 397 -13.83 22.16 -1.47
CA SER A 397 -13.24 22.24 -2.81
C SER A 397 -12.66 23.61 -3.20
N ASN A 398 -12.47 24.53 -2.24
CA ASN A 398 -11.84 25.82 -2.50
C ASN A 398 -10.33 25.77 -2.24
N TRP A 399 -9.55 26.40 -3.11
CA TRP A 399 -8.15 26.69 -2.85
C TRP A 399 -8.01 28.09 -2.25
N GLY A 400 -7.52 28.18 -1.01
CA GLY A 400 -7.41 29.43 -0.26
C GLY A 400 -5.98 29.71 0.18
N GLU A 401 -5.60 30.99 0.19
CA GLU A 401 -4.29 31.46 0.68
C GLU A 401 -4.24 31.28 2.22
N VAL A 402 -3.30 30.48 2.71
CA VAL A 402 -3.12 30.22 4.15
C VAL A 402 -1.92 30.96 4.74
N ASN A 403 -0.94 31.29 3.91
CA ASN A 403 0.26 31.96 4.36
C ASN A 403 0.91 32.78 3.25
N LYS A 404 1.53 33.89 3.64
CA LYS A 404 2.44 34.69 2.80
C LYS A 404 3.78 34.80 3.52
N ILE A 405 4.81 34.28 2.89
CA ILE A 405 6.16 34.21 3.41
C ILE A 405 7.02 35.29 2.74
N THR A 406 7.66 36.10 3.58
CA THR A 406 8.69 37.07 3.19
C THR A 406 9.85 36.99 4.18
N LEU A 407 11.06 37.29 3.72
CA LEU A 407 12.23 37.34 4.59
C LEU A 407 12.25 38.59 5.47
N GLY A 408 12.79 38.46 6.68
CA GLY A 408 13.00 39.57 7.61
C GLY A 408 14.01 40.58 7.09
N ASP A 409 14.06 41.76 7.72
CA ASP A 409 14.84 42.89 7.18
C ASP A 409 16.35 42.62 7.09
N ASP A 410 16.90 41.79 7.98
CA ASP A 410 18.32 41.43 8.01
C ASP A 410 18.71 40.40 6.94
N LEU A 411 17.72 39.70 6.35
CA LEU A 411 17.92 38.63 5.38
C LEU A 411 17.49 39.01 3.96
N SER A 412 16.78 40.12 3.81
CA SER A 412 16.19 40.55 2.54
C SER A 412 16.85 41.84 2.04
N ASN A 413 17.33 41.85 0.80
CA ASN A 413 17.81 43.04 0.10
C ASN A 413 17.04 43.29 -1.21
N ILE A 414 17.42 44.37 -1.90
CA ILE A 414 16.83 44.75 -3.18
C ILE A 414 17.40 43.83 -4.25
N GLY A 415 16.54 43.03 -4.89
CA GLY A 415 16.94 42.20 -6.02
C GLY A 415 17.21 40.73 -5.70
N ASP A 416 17.15 40.33 -4.43
CA ASP A 416 17.42 38.96 -3.96
C ASP A 416 16.55 37.89 -4.63
N GLN A 417 15.34 38.29 -5.04
CA GLN A 417 14.38 37.44 -5.74
C GLN A 417 14.02 36.16 -4.97
N PHE A 418 13.72 36.30 -3.68
CA PHE A 418 13.17 35.21 -2.87
C PHE A 418 11.89 34.65 -3.50
N GLY A 419 11.79 33.32 -3.61
CA GLY A 419 10.68 32.67 -4.33
C GLY A 419 10.92 32.55 -5.83
N ARG A 420 12.18 32.57 -6.28
CA ARG A 420 12.55 32.29 -7.68
C ARG A 420 12.44 30.81 -8.01
N SER A 421 12.69 29.96 -7.02
CA SER A 421 12.55 28.51 -7.03
C SER A 421 11.97 28.09 -5.68
N VAL A 422 11.16 27.03 -5.69
CA VAL A 422 10.51 26.46 -4.50
C VAL A 422 10.55 24.95 -4.62
N GLY A 423 10.69 24.25 -3.50
CA GLY A 423 10.53 22.80 -3.40
C GLY A 423 9.83 22.45 -2.08
N LEU A 424 8.90 21.50 -2.11
CA LEU A 424 7.99 21.15 -1.03
C LEU A 424 8.00 19.63 -0.84
N SER A 425 8.19 19.18 0.40
CA SER A 425 8.03 17.77 0.77
C SER A 425 7.62 17.66 2.22
N GLU A 426 6.59 16.86 2.52
CA GLU A 426 6.16 16.48 3.89
C GLU A 426 6.20 17.64 4.92
N GLY A 427 5.58 18.78 4.60
CA GLY A 427 5.52 19.93 5.51
C GLY A 427 6.81 20.75 5.64
N VAL A 428 7.80 20.49 4.79
CA VAL A 428 9.03 21.27 4.64
C VAL A 428 9.04 21.97 3.29
N LEU A 429 9.25 23.27 3.30
CA LEU A 429 9.38 24.12 2.13
C LEU A 429 10.80 24.69 2.07
N ILE A 430 11.48 24.53 0.94
CA ILE A 430 12.74 25.20 0.64
C ILE A 430 12.50 26.26 -0.44
N VAL A 431 12.95 27.48 -0.18
CA VAL A 431 12.80 28.61 -1.10
C VAL A 431 14.15 29.18 -1.50
N GLY A 432 14.41 29.27 -2.80
CA GLY A 432 15.61 29.87 -3.35
C GLY A 432 15.53 31.38 -3.52
N ALA A 433 16.65 32.05 -3.28
CA ALA A 433 16.90 33.46 -3.53
C ALA A 433 18.31 33.61 -4.17
N PRO A 434 18.45 33.35 -5.47
CA PRO A 434 19.75 33.23 -6.14
C PRO A 434 20.58 34.51 -6.13
N PHE A 435 19.98 35.68 -5.89
CA PHE A 435 20.70 36.95 -5.82
C PHE A 435 20.79 37.48 -4.40
N SER A 436 20.53 36.64 -3.40
CA SER A 436 20.69 37.04 -2.01
C SER A 436 22.15 37.34 -1.69
N ASP A 437 22.35 38.46 -1.01
CA ASP A 437 23.64 38.88 -0.47
C ASP A 437 23.95 38.26 0.91
N TYR A 438 23.23 37.20 1.31
CA TYR A 438 23.31 36.64 2.67
C TYR A 438 24.72 36.22 3.08
N VAL A 439 25.52 35.68 2.16
CA VAL A 439 26.91 35.29 2.42
C VAL A 439 27.89 36.26 1.74
N SER A 440 27.71 36.51 0.45
CA SER A 440 28.49 37.46 -0.36
C SER A 440 27.60 38.05 -1.46
N THR A 441 28.07 39.08 -2.17
CA THR A 441 27.27 39.77 -3.18
C THR A 441 26.74 38.79 -4.23
N ASP A 442 25.42 38.74 -4.41
CA ASP A 442 24.72 37.84 -5.33
C ASP A 442 25.21 36.37 -5.24
N SER A 443 25.71 35.92 -4.07
CA SER A 443 26.14 34.53 -3.88
C SER A 443 24.96 33.56 -3.89
N GLY A 444 23.77 34.09 -3.59
CA GLY A 444 22.54 33.33 -3.45
C GLY A 444 22.41 32.66 -2.09
N ALA A 445 21.17 32.32 -1.75
CA ALA A 445 20.78 31.63 -0.53
C ALA A 445 19.55 30.74 -0.79
N ALA A 446 19.34 29.76 0.08
CA ALA A 446 18.08 29.03 0.17
C ALA A 446 17.60 29.04 1.63
N PHE A 447 16.29 29.07 1.83
CA PHE A 447 15.69 29.21 3.15
C PHE A 447 14.67 28.10 3.36
N VAL A 448 14.74 27.45 4.53
CA VAL A 448 13.87 26.35 4.92
C VAL A 448 12.77 26.89 5.84
N PHE A 449 11.54 26.51 5.53
CA PHE A 449 10.35 26.78 6.31
C PHE A 449 9.69 25.45 6.65
N GLU A 450 9.28 25.30 7.91
CA GLU A 450 8.59 24.10 8.38
C GLU A 450 7.17 24.45 8.82
N ARG A 451 6.22 23.59 8.48
CA ARG A 451 4.85 23.72 8.93
C ARG A 451 4.81 23.60 10.46
N ASN A 452 3.97 24.42 11.07
CA ASN A 452 3.84 24.62 12.52
C ASN A 452 5.04 25.29 13.22
N GLN A 453 6.11 25.64 12.49
CA GLN A 453 7.23 26.37 13.08
C GLN A 453 6.80 27.79 13.46
N GLY A 454 7.00 28.16 14.73
CA GLY A 454 6.58 29.46 15.26
C GLY A 454 5.07 29.60 15.51
N GLY A 455 4.30 28.50 15.47
CA GLY A 455 2.88 28.47 15.82
C GLY A 455 2.07 27.50 14.97
N VAL A 456 0.93 27.04 15.49
CA VAL A 456 0.02 26.12 14.77
C VAL A 456 -0.38 26.69 13.42
N ASN A 457 -0.29 25.87 12.36
CA ASN A 457 -0.55 26.19 10.96
C ASN A 457 0.33 27.30 10.36
N ASN A 458 1.36 27.75 11.07
CA ASN A 458 2.30 28.71 10.52
C ASN A 458 3.38 28.01 9.70
N TRP A 459 3.89 28.70 8.67
CA TRP A 459 5.09 28.29 7.95
C TRP A 459 6.26 29.15 8.44
N GLY A 460 6.90 28.71 9.51
CA GLY A 460 8.00 29.44 10.14
C GLY A 460 9.34 29.05 9.54
N MET A 461 10.22 30.05 9.38
CA MET A 461 11.60 29.79 8.95
C MET A 461 12.32 28.96 10.02
N SER A 462 12.90 27.83 9.62
CA SER A 462 13.73 26.98 10.50
C SER A 462 15.22 27.18 10.24
N GLN A 463 15.64 27.46 9.00
CA GLN A 463 17.05 27.58 8.67
C GLN A 463 17.30 28.46 7.43
N ALA A 464 18.42 29.20 7.41
CA ALA A 464 19.02 29.72 6.19
C ALA A 464 20.16 28.77 5.77
N ILE A 465 20.05 28.16 4.60
CA ILE A 465 21.03 27.22 4.07
C ILE A 465 22.21 28.02 3.51
N ARG A 466 23.42 27.61 3.93
CA ARG A 466 24.69 28.21 3.52
C ARG A 466 25.43 27.27 2.59
N HIS A 467 26.11 27.86 1.61
CA HIS A 467 27.10 27.19 0.76
C HIS A 467 28.48 27.82 0.99
N GLU A 468 29.45 27.53 0.13
CA GLU A 468 30.83 28.01 0.25
C GLU A 468 30.97 29.55 0.12
N GLY A 469 29.95 30.22 -0.43
CA GLY A 469 29.71 31.65 -0.25
C GLY A 469 30.34 32.58 -1.28
N ASP A 470 30.77 32.06 -2.43
CA ASP A 470 31.45 32.87 -3.44
C ASP A 470 30.49 33.80 -4.19
N ARG A 471 31.03 34.94 -4.62
CA ARG A 471 30.27 36.00 -5.29
C ARG A 471 29.74 35.48 -6.64
N LEU A 472 28.47 35.73 -6.94
CA LEU A 472 27.81 35.34 -8.20
C LEU A 472 27.61 33.82 -8.41
N ASP A 473 27.69 33.01 -7.36
CA ASP A 473 27.42 31.57 -7.46
C ASP A 473 25.95 31.24 -7.81
N TRP A 474 25.05 32.18 -7.49
CA TRP A 474 23.61 32.07 -7.67
C TRP A 474 22.99 30.85 -6.98
N PHE A 475 23.46 30.51 -5.79
CA PHE A 475 22.92 29.39 -5.01
C PHE A 475 21.43 29.59 -4.70
N GLY A 476 20.63 28.53 -4.90
CA GLY A 476 19.17 28.62 -4.82
C GLY A 476 18.52 28.98 -6.17
N PHE A 477 19.26 28.90 -7.28
CA PHE A 477 18.70 29.09 -8.61
C PHE A 477 17.63 28.05 -8.95
N SER A 478 17.90 26.80 -8.56
CA SER A 478 16.99 25.66 -8.66
C SER A 478 17.02 24.90 -7.34
N VAL A 479 15.88 24.35 -6.94
CA VAL A 479 15.68 23.67 -5.65
C VAL A 479 14.71 22.52 -5.89
N ASP A 480 14.98 21.37 -5.28
CA ASP A 480 14.02 20.28 -5.13
C ASP A 480 14.27 19.50 -3.83
N ILE A 481 13.26 18.82 -3.29
CA ILE A 481 13.28 18.13 -2.00
C ILE A 481 12.43 16.85 -2.03
N ASP A 482 12.98 15.76 -1.47
CA ASP A 482 12.26 14.50 -1.28
C ASP A 482 12.60 13.93 0.11
N GLY A 483 11.62 13.97 1.02
CA GLY A 483 11.75 13.55 2.41
C GLY A 483 12.90 14.26 3.13
N MET A 484 13.96 13.52 3.45
CA MET A 484 15.11 14.04 4.21
C MET A 484 16.24 14.62 3.36
N PHE A 485 16.11 14.61 2.04
CA PHE A 485 17.14 15.10 1.11
C PHE A 485 16.63 16.27 0.29
N ALA A 486 17.51 17.23 0.06
CA ALA A 486 17.24 18.36 -0.82
C ALA A 486 18.41 18.57 -1.77
N VAL A 487 18.13 19.05 -2.97
CA VAL A 487 19.15 19.40 -3.97
C VAL A 487 18.99 20.87 -4.32
N ILE A 488 20.09 21.61 -4.29
CA ILE A 488 20.10 23.05 -4.55
C ILE A 488 21.17 23.37 -5.58
N GLY A 489 20.76 24.01 -6.67
CA GLY A 489 21.64 24.42 -7.76
C GLY A 489 22.29 25.79 -7.55
N ALA A 490 23.52 25.91 -8.02
CA ALA A 490 24.33 27.12 -8.05
C ALA A 490 25.08 27.20 -9.40
N PRO A 491 24.39 27.57 -10.49
CA PRO A 491 24.96 27.51 -11.84
C PRO A 491 26.12 28.48 -12.07
N GLY A 492 26.28 29.51 -11.22
CA GLY A 492 27.43 30.43 -11.25
C GLY A 492 28.65 29.93 -10.47
N ALA A 493 28.53 28.83 -9.72
CA ALA A 493 29.59 28.37 -8.83
C ALA A 493 30.89 28.04 -9.57
N ASN A 494 32.00 28.44 -8.97
CA ASN A 494 33.35 28.28 -9.51
C ASN A 494 34.21 27.38 -8.61
N ARG A 495 35.45 27.11 -9.06
CA ARG A 495 36.41 26.23 -8.36
C ARG A 495 37.20 26.97 -7.26
N SER A 496 37.19 28.30 -7.24
CA SER A 496 38.10 29.14 -6.46
C SER A 496 37.54 30.56 -6.29
N SER A 497 37.72 31.13 -5.10
CA SER A 497 37.39 32.53 -4.75
C SER A 497 38.06 33.61 -5.62
N ASP A 498 38.96 33.23 -6.54
CA ASP A 498 39.62 34.13 -7.48
C ASP A 498 38.77 34.34 -8.75
N PHE A 499 38.44 35.60 -9.06
CA PHE A 499 37.60 36.06 -10.18
C PHE A 499 38.05 35.65 -11.61
N ASN A 500 39.07 34.80 -11.76
CA ASN A 500 39.63 34.40 -13.05
C ASN A 500 39.37 32.91 -13.41
N ASP A 501 38.78 32.13 -12.50
CA ASP A 501 38.54 30.70 -12.69
C ASP A 501 37.13 30.36 -13.20
N PHE A 502 37.04 29.14 -13.73
CA PHE A 502 35.96 28.65 -14.58
C PHE A 502 34.63 28.49 -13.82
N GLU A 503 33.64 29.31 -14.16
CA GLU A 503 32.22 29.15 -13.78
C GLU A 503 31.65 27.93 -14.51
N LEU A 504 31.75 26.73 -13.94
CA LEU A 504 31.10 25.54 -14.52
C LEU A 504 29.71 25.28 -13.90
N GLY A 505 29.47 25.83 -12.71
CA GLY A 505 28.30 25.56 -11.88
C GLY A 505 28.48 24.39 -10.93
N SER A 506 27.61 24.29 -9.93
CA SER A 506 27.56 23.22 -8.93
C SER A 506 26.13 22.93 -8.51
N ALA A 507 25.90 21.75 -7.95
CA ALA A 507 24.68 21.40 -7.23
C ALA A 507 25.05 20.77 -5.88
N TYR A 508 24.24 21.00 -4.86
CA TYR A 508 24.54 20.59 -3.49
C TYR A 508 23.40 19.71 -2.98
N ILE A 509 23.74 18.50 -2.54
CA ILE A 509 22.83 17.61 -1.85
C ILE A 509 22.93 17.90 -0.36
N TYR A 510 21.81 18.25 0.25
CA TYR A 510 21.65 18.42 1.69
C TYR A 510 20.90 17.25 2.29
N LYS A 511 21.19 16.95 3.55
CA LYS A 511 20.49 15.95 4.34
C LYS A 511 20.00 16.56 5.66
N LYS A 512 18.74 16.31 6.01
CA LYS A 512 18.18 16.66 7.33
C LYS A 512 18.72 15.72 8.41
N SER A 513 19.24 16.29 9.48
CA SER A 513 19.71 15.61 10.70
C SER A 513 18.82 16.01 11.87
N SER A 514 18.25 15.01 12.57
CA SER A 514 17.37 15.26 13.73
C SER A 514 18.12 15.70 15.00
N ARG A 515 19.45 15.85 14.95
CA ARG A 515 20.31 16.06 16.14
C ARG A 515 20.88 17.47 16.28
N THR A 516 20.53 18.41 15.41
CA THR A 516 21.14 19.75 15.37
C THR A 516 20.09 20.85 15.25
N GLU A 517 20.39 22.04 15.81
CA GLU A 517 19.53 23.23 15.70
C GLU A 517 19.40 23.73 14.25
N GLU A 518 20.45 23.55 13.45
CA GLU A 518 20.42 23.69 11.99
C GLU A 518 20.45 22.28 11.38
N PRO A 519 19.30 21.67 11.06
CA PRO A 519 19.24 20.25 10.72
C PRO A 519 19.73 19.95 9.30
N TRP A 520 19.67 20.90 8.37
CA TRP A 520 20.09 20.67 6.98
C TRP A 520 21.59 20.93 6.81
N GLY A 521 22.36 19.86 6.67
CA GLY A 521 23.80 19.91 6.40
C GLY A 521 24.15 19.44 4.98
N ILE A 522 25.26 19.96 4.43
CA ILE A 522 25.78 19.50 3.13
C ILE A 522 26.21 18.04 3.26
N GLU A 523 25.56 17.16 2.49
CA GLU A 523 25.96 15.76 2.32
C GLU A 523 26.98 15.64 1.18
N LYS A 524 26.77 16.37 0.06
CA LYS A 524 27.63 16.29 -1.12
C LYS A 524 27.58 17.55 -1.98
N LYS A 525 28.75 18.04 -2.43
CA LYS A 525 28.88 18.95 -3.59
C LYS A 525 29.05 18.13 -4.86
N LEU A 526 28.26 18.44 -5.88
CA LEU A 526 28.32 17.90 -7.24
C LEU A 526 28.85 18.99 -8.18
N ASP A 527 29.82 18.65 -9.00
CA ASP A 527 30.44 19.57 -9.96
C ASP A 527 30.97 18.84 -11.19
N LEU A 528 31.36 19.62 -12.20
CA LEU A 528 32.01 19.17 -13.42
C LEU A 528 33.48 19.61 -13.54
N PHE A 529 34.13 20.05 -12.44
CA PHE A 529 35.48 20.66 -12.49
C PHE A 529 36.59 19.74 -12.96
N ASN A 530 36.34 18.43 -12.95
CA ASN A 530 37.28 17.42 -13.44
C ASN A 530 36.79 16.73 -14.72
N ASP A 531 35.68 17.19 -15.32
CA ASP A 531 35.22 16.69 -16.61
C ASP A 531 35.96 17.43 -17.74
N PRO A 532 36.76 16.74 -18.56
CA PRO A 532 37.53 17.40 -19.63
C PRO A 532 36.66 17.95 -20.77
N ARG A 533 35.37 17.61 -20.80
CA ARG A 533 34.40 18.11 -21.77
C ARG A 533 33.75 19.42 -21.32
N ALA A 534 33.76 19.71 -20.01
CA ALA A 534 33.10 20.87 -19.45
C ALA A 534 33.81 22.18 -19.87
N SER A 535 33.01 23.21 -20.08
CA SER A 535 33.40 24.53 -20.59
C SER A 535 32.84 25.65 -19.71
N ARG A 536 33.45 26.84 -19.81
CA ARG A 536 32.99 28.00 -19.02
C ARG A 536 31.53 28.31 -19.33
N ALA A 537 30.77 28.57 -18.28
CA ALA A 537 29.35 28.91 -18.29
C ALA A 537 28.44 27.78 -18.80
N ASP A 538 28.80 26.51 -18.59
CA ASP A 538 27.93 25.36 -18.90
C ASP A 538 26.65 25.32 -18.02
N ASN A 539 26.61 26.11 -16.94
CA ASN A 539 25.49 26.28 -16.02
C ASN A 539 25.02 24.96 -15.36
N PHE A 540 25.96 24.14 -14.89
CA PHE A 540 25.63 22.93 -14.14
C PHE A 540 24.90 23.29 -12.82
N GLY A 541 23.75 22.69 -12.55
CA GLY A 541 22.87 23.10 -11.44
C GLY A 541 21.80 24.12 -11.85
N SER A 542 21.61 24.35 -13.14
CA SER A 542 20.55 25.22 -13.65
C SER A 542 19.13 24.67 -13.45
N SER A 543 19.00 23.35 -13.44
CA SER A 543 17.80 22.61 -13.07
C SER A 543 18.21 21.41 -12.23
N VAL A 544 17.40 21.06 -11.23
CA VAL A 544 17.64 19.92 -10.34
C VAL A 544 16.32 19.23 -10.06
N SER A 545 16.37 17.92 -9.87
CA SER A 545 15.23 17.12 -9.38
C SER A 545 15.74 15.92 -8.58
N ILE A 546 15.01 15.50 -7.55
CA ILE A 546 15.36 14.40 -6.65
C ILE A 546 14.16 13.50 -6.40
N LYS A 547 14.36 12.19 -6.56
CA LYS A 547 13.39 11.18 -6.12
C LYS A 547 14.10 9.96 -5.55
N GLY A 548 13.76 9.62 -4.31
CA GLY A 548 14.34 8.53 -3.55
C GLY A 548 15.86 8.61 -3.50
N THR A 549 16.52 7.68 -4.19
CA THR A 549 17.99 7.59 -4.23
C THR A 549 18.63 8.25 -5.45
N ASN A 550 17.85 8.91 -6.32
CA ASN A 550 18.33 9.48 -7.58
C ASN A 550 18.23 11.00 -7.55
N VAL A 551 19.27 11.66 -8.07
CA VAL A 551 19.34 13.10 -8.29
C VAL A 551 19.68 13.35 -9.74
N VAL A 552 18.96 14.26 -10.39
CA VAL A 552 19.25 14.72 -11.73
C VAL A 552 19.65 16.18 -11.69
N VAL A 553 20.73 16.52 -12.41
CA VAL A 553 21.24 17.89 -12.51
C VAL A 553 21.39 18.28 -13.97
N GLY A 554 20.70 19.33 -14.40
CA GLY A 554 20.81 19.90 -15.73
C GLY A 554 21.97 20.87 -15.88
N SER A 555 22.49 20.93 -17.11
CA SER A 555 23.55 21.84 -17.55
C SER A 555 23.25 22.29 -18.98
N PHE A 556 22.27 23.19 -19.12
CA PHE A 556 21.70 23.50 -20.44
C PHE A 556 22.65 24.25 -21.39
N LEU A 557 23.78 24.77 -20.94
CA LEU A 557 24.81 25.34 -21.83
C LEU A 557 25.98 24.41 -22.07
N PHE A 558 25.94 23.18 -21.53
CA PHE A 558 26.98 22.20 -21.76
C PHE A 558 27.17 21.93 -23.25
N ASP A 559 28.43 21.92 -23.68
CA ASP A 559 28.77 21.61 -25.06
C ASP A 559 28.86 20.09 -25.24
N GLY A 560 27.80 19.51 -25.79
CA GLY A 560 27.75 18.09 -26.12
C GLY A 560 28.57 17.75 -27.37
N PHE A 561 28.43 16.50 -27.81
CA PHE A 561 29.13 15.99 -28.99
C PHE A 561 28.16 15.30 -29.93
N SER A 562 28.35 15.47 -31.24
CA SER A 562 27.63 14.72 -32.26
C SER A 562 28.04 13.24 -32.27
N GLU A 563 27.31 12.40 -32.99
CA GLU A 563 27.71 11.01 -33.26
C GLU A 563 29.10 10.89 -33.90
N THR A 564 29.51 11.90 -34.67
CA THR A 564 30.85 11.99 -35.29
C THR A 564 31.95 12.44 -34.33
N GLY A 565 31.60 12.78 -33.08
CA GLY A 565 32.53 13.25 -32.06
C GLY A 565 32.84 14.75 -32.14
N ASP A 566 32.13 15.51 -32.96
CA ASP A 566 32.30 16.96 -33.08
C ASP A 566 31.58 17.69 -31.95
N ARG A 567 32.21 18.71 -31.37
CA ARG A 567 31.60 19.53 -30.30
C ARG A 567 30.42 20.33 -30.84
N VAL A 568 29.26 20.20 -30.20
CA VAL A 568 28.03 20.93 -30.53
C VAL A 568 27.78 21.99 -29.47
N LEU A 569 27.94 23.26 -29.85
CA LEU A 569 27.87 24.38 -28.91
C LEU A 569 26.47 24.49 -28.27
N ASN A 570 26.42 24.58 -26.94
CA ASN A 570 25.25 24.74 -26.09
C ASN A 570 24.14 23.72 -26.41
N SER A 571 24.49 22.50 -26.81
CA SER A 571 23.49 21.45 -27.02
C SER A 571 22.82 21.02 -25.72
N GLY A 572 23.51 21.20 -24.59
CA GLY A 572 23.05 20.88 -23.25
C GLY A 572 23.32 19.43 -22.83
N ALA A 573 23.23 19.18 -21.53
CA ALA A 573 23.38 17.88 -20.90
C ALA A 573 22.56 17.79 -19.59
N ALA A 574 22.31 16.57 -19.13
CA ALA A 574 21.83 16.28 -17.78
C ALA A 574 22.65 15.14 -17.17
N PHE A 575 22.80 15.13 -15.85
CA PHE A 575 23.66 14.20 -15.13
C PHE A 575 22.89 13.54 -13.99
N ILE A 576 22.93 12.21 -13.95
CA ILE A 576 22.27 11.42 -12.92
C ILE A 576 23.30 11.02 -11.87
N TYR A 577 22.99 11.28 -10.62
CA TYR A 577 23.72 10.83 -9.44
C TYR A 577 22.83 9.92 -8.63
N ARG A 578 23.41 8.85 -8.09
CA ARG A 578 22.70 7.88 -7.27
C ARG A 578 23.39 7.66 -5.95
N ARG A 579 22.60 7.55 -4.88
CA ARG A 579 23.09 7.17 -3.56
C ARG A 579 23.63 5.75 -3.58
N ASP A 580 24.68 5.51 -2.82
CA ASP A 580 25.43 4.26 -2.71
C ASP A 580 26.22 3.84 -3.97
N LYS A 581 26.17 4.62 -5.06
CA LYS A 581 27.02 4.38 -6.24
C LYS A 581 28.48 4.73 -5.89
N GLY A 582 29.34 3.71 -5.95
CA GLY A 582 30.76 3.86 -5.57
C GLY A 582 31.03 3.71 -4.07
N GLY A 583 30.07 3.20 -3.29
CA GLY A 583 30.24 2.86 -1.88
C GLY A 583 29.08 3.34 -1.00
N GLN A 584 28.90 2.72 0.16
CA GLN A 584 27.81 3.04 1.09
C GLN A 584 27.82 4.52 1.50
N LYS A 585 26.63 5.15 1.46
CA LYS A 585 26.34 6.56 1.71
C LYS A 585 27.01 7.55 0.75
N ASN A 586 27.65 7.09 -0.33
CA ASN A 586 28.25 7.99 -1.32
C ASN A 586 27.25 8.33 -2.43
N TRP A 587 27.18 9.60 -2.82
CA TRP A 587 26.51 10.01 -4.04
C TRP A 587 27.52 9.94 -5.20
N GLY A 588 27.33 8.97 -6.09
CA GLY A 588 28.18 8.75 -7.26
C GLY A 588 27.44 9.04 -8.56
N LYS A 589 28.16 9.56 -9.56
CA LYS A 589 27.61 9.79 -10.90
C LYS A 589 27.25 8.44 -11.53
N ALA A 590 25.98 8.25 -11.87
CA ALA A 590 25.45 7.03 -12.46
C ALA A 590 25.47 7.12 -13.99
N LYS A 591 25.04 8.25 -14.57
CA LYS A 591 24.94 8.42 -16.03
C LYS A 591 25.05 9.88 -16.47
N ASP A 592 25.64 10.08 -17.64
CA ASP A 592 25.58 11.35 -18.38
C ASP A 592 24.55 11.20 -19.50
N LEU A 593 23.62 12.15 -19.60
CA LEU A 593 22.57 12.17 -20.60
C LEU A 593 22.77 13.35 -21.55
N PHE A 594 22.77 13.03 -22.84
CA PHE A 594 22.86 13.98 -23.93
C PHE A 594 21.65 13.79 -24.85
N SER A 595 21.28 14.86 -25.55
CA SER A 595 20.25 14.76 -26.58
C SER A 595 20.63 13.73 -27.64
N GLN A 596 19.67 12.87 -28.02
CA GLN A 596 19.78 11.96 -29.16
C GLN A 596 19.91 12.67 -30.51
N VAL A 597 19.55 13.96 -30.58
CA VAL A 597 19.62 14.79 -31.79
C VAL A 597 20.27 16.13 -31.45
N PRO A 598 21.58 16.15 -31.11
CA PRO A 598 22.20 17.34 -30.54
C PRO A 598 22.28 18.48 -31.57
N GLY A 599 21.47 19.52 -31.35
CA GLY A 599 21.49 20.76 -32.09
C GLY A 599 22.30 21.86 -31.39
N LYS A 600 22.82 22.79 -32.19
CA LYS A 600 23.49 23.98 -31.65
C LYS A 600 22.48 24.84 -30.89
N ASN A 601 22.78 25.20 -29.65
CA ASN A 601 21.91 25.96 -28.74
C ASN A 601 20.56 25.27 -28.46
N ASP A 602 20.51 23.93 -28.51
CA ASP A 602 19.30 23.20 -28.13
C ASP A 602 18.96 23.35 -26.66
N ARG A 603 19.97 23.51 -25.79
CA ARG A 603 19.77 23.67 -24.36
C ARG A 603 19.04 22.50 -23.69
N PHE A 604 19.42 21.28 -24.05
CA PHE A 604 18.98 20.06 -23.37
C PHE A 604 19.33 20.11 -21.87
N GLY A 605 18.39 19.75 -20.99
CA GLY A 605 18.57 19.88 -19.54
C GLY A 605 18.16 21.24 -18.97
N VAL A 606 17.43 22.06 -19.74
CA VAL A 606 16.86 23.34 -19.25
C VAL A 606 15.85 23.12 -18.11
N SER A 607 15.15 21.99 -18.16
CA SER A 607 14.27 21.49 -17.11
C SER A 607 14.49 19.98 -17.01
N VAL A 608 14.36 19.44 -15.81
CA VAL A 608 14.47 18.00 -15.52
C VAL A 608 13.42 17.66 -14.48
N ASP A 609 12.81 16.49 -14.59
CA ASP A 609 12.05 15.93 -13.49
C ASP A 609 12.10 14.40 -13.48
N ILE A 610 12.06 13.80 -12.29
CA ILE A 610 12.27 12.37 -12.07
C ILE A 610 11.24 11.82 -11.09
N ASP A 611 10.69 10.65 -11.41
CA ASP A 611 9.95 9.84 -10.44
C ASP A 611 10.71 8.53 -10.16
N SER A 612 10.06 7.56 -9.51
CA SER A 612 10.69 6.26 -9.22
C SER A 612 11.13 5.47 -10.46
N ARG A 613 10.62 5.81 -11.65
CA ARG A 613 10.68 4.99 -12.85
C ARG A 613 11.03 5.76 -14.12
N TYR A 614 10.55 6.96 -14.26
CA TYR A 614 10.67 7.81 -15.43
C TYR A 614 11.48 9.05 -15.12
N LEU A 615 12.14 9.53 -16.15
CA LEU A 615 12.88 10.77 -16.16
C LEU A 615 12.52 11.50 -17.44
N VAL A 616 12.11 12.76 -17.30
CA VAL A 616 11.83 13.66 -18.42
C VAL A 616 12.86 14.79 -18.43
N ILE A 617 13.42 15.06 -19.61
CA ILE A 617 14.42 16.12 -19.78
C ILE A 617 13.98 17.05 -20.91
N GLY A 618 13.81 18.32 -20.57
CA GLY A 618 13.34 19.35 -21.47
C GLY A 618 14.47 19.97 -22.28
N THR A 619 14.10 20.43 -23.48
CA THR A 619 15.00 21.10 -24.41
C THR A 619 14.33 22.35 -24.95
N HIS A 620 14.87 23.52 -24.60
CA HIS A 620 14.44 24.78 -25.19
C HIS A 620 15.30 25.09 -26.41
N SER A 621 14.88 24.55 -27.54
CA SER A 621 15.66 24.63 -28.76
C SER A 621 15.46 25.94 -29.52
N ILE A 622 16.58 26.53 -29.97
CA ILE A 622 16.59 27.55 -31.03
C ILE A 622 17.09 26.97 -32.36
N ASN A 623 17.15 25.65 -32.47
CA ASN A 623 17.50 24.93 -33.69
C ASN A 623 16.34 25.01 -34.68
N PRO A 624 16.60 25.37 -35.96
CA PRO A 624 15.57 25.39 -37.00
C PRO A 624 14.88 24.04 -37.26
N ASP A 625 15.50 22.91 -36.90
CA ASP A 625 14.90 21.58 -37.07
C ASP A 625 13.86 21.25 -35.98
N PHE A 626 14.01 21.81 -34.78
CA PHE A 626 13.09 21.65 -33.64
C PHE A 626 12.74 22.99 -33.00
N PRO A 627 12.17 23.96 -33.75
CA PRO A 627 12.02 25.34 -33.28
C PRO A 627 11.06 25.49 -32.10
N SER A 628 10.25 24.46 -31.82
CA SER A 628 9.34 24.42 -30.70
C SER A 628 9.96 23.93 -29.39
N GLY A 629 11.14 23.29 -29.44
CA GLY A 629 11.66 22.48 -28.34
C GLY A 629 11.15 21.04 -28.36
N TYR A 630 11.69 20.21 -27.48
CA TYR A 630 11.31 18.79 -27.33
C TYR A 630 11.62 18.31 -25.91
N VAL A 631 11.05 17.16 -25.52
CA VAL A 631 11.35 16.50 -24.25
C VAL A 631 11.85 15.09 -24.55
N GLN A 632 12.93 14.63 -23.92
CA GLN A 632 13.34 13.23 -24.00
C GLN A 632 12.88 12.49 -22.76
N LEU A 633 12.27 11.32 -22.99
CA LEU A 633 11.78 10.41 -21.97
C LEU A 633 12.79 9.28 -21.78
N TYR A 634 13.07 8.98 -20.53
CA TYR A 634 13.89 7.86 -20.12
C TYR A 634 13.14 7.00 -19.10
N SER A 635 13.42 5.71 -19.09
CA SER A 635 12.95 4.78 -18.05
C SER A 635 14.13 4.14 -17.32
N SER A 636 13.98 3.86 -16.03
CA SER A 636 14.96 3.08 -15.28
C SER A 636 14.81 1.59 -15.59
N ASP A 637 15.93 0.91 -15.86
CA ASP A 637 15.96 -0.55 -15.86
C ASP A 637 15.74 -1.05 -14.42
N ILE A 638 14.79 -1.96 -14.27
CA ILE A 638 14.36 -2.43 -12.95
C ILE A 638 15.34 -3.50 -12.40
N SER A 639 16.09 -4.17 -13.28
CA SER A 639 17.16 -5.11 -12.90
C SER A 639 18.45 -4.39 -12.47
N ASP A 640 18.68 -3.19 -12.99
CA ASP A 640 19.76 -2.30 -12.58
C ASP A 640 19.25 -0.86 -12.60
N HIS A 641 18.76 -0.38 -11.45
CA HIS A 641 18.30 1.00 -11.25
C HIS A 641 19.41 2.06 -11.49
N SER A 642 20.62 1.66 -11.94
CA SER A 642 21.65 2.57 -12.42
C SER A 642 21.70 2.74 -13.94
N ALA A 643 20.91 1.95 -14.69
CA ALA A 643 20.71 2.10 -16.12
C ALA A 643 19.40 2.86 -16.41
N TRP A 644 19.53 4.02 -17.06
CA TRP A 644 18.41 4.82 -17.56
C TRP A 644 18.35 4.71 -19.08
N ASN A 645 17.34 4.06 -19.62
CA ASN A 645 17.21 3.81 -21.06
C ASN A 645 16.43 4.94 -21.73
N PHE A 646 16.90 5.35 -22.91
CA PHE A 646 16.16 6.31 -23.72
C PHE A 646 14.94 5.62 -24.33
N GLU A 647 13.76 6.21 -24.14
CA GLU A 647 12.50 5.66 -24.63
C GLU A 647 12.02 6.39 -25.87
N ASP A 648 11.89 7.72 -25.79
CA ASP A 648 11.23 8.50 -26.84
C ASP A 648 11.61 9.99 -26.81
N VAL A 649 11.34 10.68 -27.94
CA VAL A 649 11.33 12.13 -28.03
C VAL A 649 9.88 12.61 -28.13
N LEU A 650 9.41 13.30 -27.09
CA LEU A 650 8.10 13.91 -27.05
C LEU A 650 8.13 15.26 -27.78
N LEU A 651 7.15 15.48 -28.66
CA LEU A 651 7.00 16.70 -29.46
C LEU A 651 5.59 17.27 -29.32
N PRO A 652 5.43 18.61 -29.33
CA PRO A 652 4.11 19.22 -29.26
C PRO A 652 3.35 19.07 -30.58
N SER A 653 2.02 19.11 -30.50
CA SER A 653 1.20 19.42 -31.67
C SER A 653 1.47 20.87 -32.12
N ARG A 654 1.57 21.14 -33.43
CA ARG A 654 1.87 22.49 -34.01
C ARG A 654 3.28 23.00 -33.71
N GLN A 655 4.30 22.20 -34.03
CA GLN A 655 5.73 22.55 -33.88
C GLN A 655 6.16 23.83 -34.62
N ASP A 656 5.36 24.31 -35.58
CA ASP A 656 5.57 25.55 -36.31
C ASP A 656 5.21 26.81 -35.49
N ARG A 657 4.55 26.66 -34.35
CA ARG A 657 3.95 27.76 -33.58
C ARG A 657 4.28 27.72 -32.09
N VAL A 658 4.25 26.53 -31.50
CA VAL A 658 4.64 26.34 -30.10
C VAL A 658 6.11 26.72 -29.95
N ILE A 659 6.46 27.46 -28.91
CA ILE A 659 7.85 27.85 -28.60
C ILE A 659 8.11 27.55 -27.12
N GLY A 660 9.25 26.90 -26.86
CA GLY A 660 9.69 26.57 -25.51
C GLY A 660 8.99 25.35 -24.90
N PHE A 661 8.48 24.42 -25.71
CA PHE A 661 8.00 23.12 -25.23
C PHE A 661 9.10 22.40 -24.46
N GLY A 662 8.80 22.01 -23.22
CA GLY A 662 9.80 21.45 -22.29
C GLY A 662 10.57 22.51 -21.51
N SER A 663 10.12 23.77 -21.47
CA SER A 663 10.76 24.78 -20.60
C SER A 663 10.46 24.57 -19.12
N SER A 664 9.35 23.88 -18.81
CA SER A 664 8.98 23.43 -17.48
C SER A 664 8.41 22.02 -17.56
N LEU A 665 8.70 21.21 -16.54
CA LEU A 665 8.32 19.81 -16.44
C LEU A 665 7.86 19.53 -15.03
N ALA A 666 6.85 18.68 -14.90
CA ALA A 666 6.46 18.05 -13.65
C ALA A 666 6.00 16.62 -13.94
N LEU A 667 6.36 15.69 -13.08
CA LEU A 667 6.16 14.25 -13.25
C LEU A 667 5.65 13.68 -11.93
N ASP A 668 4.44 13.11 -11.97
CA ASP A 668 3.92 12.34 -10.84
C ASP A 668 3.12 11.14 -11.36
N ASN A 669 3.32 9.99 -10.73
CA ASN A 669 2.61 8.74 -10.99
C ASN A 669 2.40 8.42 -12.48
N GLY A 670 3.46 8.52 -13.29
CA GLY A 670 3.37 8.24 -14.72
C GLY A 670 2.57 9.28 -15.51
N THR A 671 2.45 10.51 -15.02
CA THR A 671 1.88 11.63 -15.76
C THR A 671 2.90 12.75 -15.84
N ALA A 672 3.36 13.05 -17.06
CA ALA A 672 4.24 14.19 -17.32
C ALA A 672 3.43 15.39 -17.80
N VAL A 673 3.56 16.49 -17.08
CA VAL A 673 3.05 17.81 -17.46
C VAL A 673 4.20 18.60 -18.09
N ILE A 674 3.96 19.12 -19.29
CA ILE A 674 4.98 19.80 -20.10
C ILE A 674 4.51 21.19 -20.45
N GLY A 675 5.22 22.20 -19.97
CA GLY A 675 4.94 23.59 -20.29
C GLY A 675 5.61 24.07 -21.58
N ALA A 676 4.89 24.90 -22.32
CA ALA A 676 5.39 25.68 -23.46
C ALA A 676 4.91 27.14 -23.31
N PRO A 677 5.72 28.04 -22.74
CA PRO A 677 5.25 29.36 -22.31
C PRO A 677 4.86 30.30 -23.45
N LEU A 678 5.10 29.94 -24.71
CA LEU A 678 4.84 30.79 -25.88
C LEU A 678 4.14 29.98 -26.99
N ASP A 679 3.09 30.53 -27.59
CA ASP A 679 2.46 30.02 -28.82
C ASP A 679 2.37 31.15 -29.85
N ARG A 680 3.01 31.02 -31.01
CA ARG A 680 3.02 32.06 -32.05
C ARG A 680 1.92 31.82 -33.07
N GLU A 681 0.99 32.76 -33.21
CA GLU A 681 -0.02 32.70 -34.27
C GLU A 681 0.50 33.28 -35.60
N SER A 682 1.31 34.35 -35.54
CA SER A 682 1.99 34.95 -36.69
C SER A 682 3.25 35.72 -36.26
N ALA A 683 4.05 36.23 -37.21
CA ALA A 683 5.23 37.04 -36.91
C ALA A 683 4.96 38.33 -36.12
N LEU A 684 3.70 38.76 -36.02
CA LEU A 684 3.27 40.00 -35.34
C LEU A 684 2.32 39.74 -34.16
N TYR A 685 1.97 38.48 -33.86
CA TYR A 685 0.99 38.14 -32.85
C TYR A 685 1.36 36.83 -32.13
N GLU A 686 1.64 36.94 -30.83
CA GLU A 686 1.86 35.81 -29.93
C GLU A 686 0.57 35.58 -29.12
N ARG A 687 0.23 34.32 -28.85
CA ARG A 687 -0.84 33.91 -27.95
C ARG A 687 -0.25 33.63 -26.57
N SER A 688 -1.12 33.43 -25.59
CA SER A 688 -0.74 32.77 -24.34
C SER A 688 -0.06 31.41 -24.63
N GLY A 689 0.81 30.96 -23.74
CA GLY A 689 1.46 29.66 -23.85
C GLY A 689 0.47 28.49 -23.73
N ILE A 690 0.99 27.27 -23.86
CA ILE A 690 0.23 26.02 -23.87
C ILE A 690 0.89 25.01 -22.91
N VAL A 691 0.07 24.19 -22.25
CA VAL A 691 0.53 23.03 -21.48
C VAL A 691 0.06 21.75 -22.16
N PHE A 692 0.90 20.73 -22.09
CA PHE A 692 0.66 19.40 -22.61
C PHE A 692 0.69 18.40 -21.47
N VAL A 693 -0.10 17.34 -21.57
CA VAL A 693 -0.01 16.20 -20.67
C VAL A 693 0.33 14.97 -21.50
N ASN A 694 1.35 14.25 -21.03
CA ASN A 694 1.64 12.92 -21.50
C ASN A 694 1.35 11.97 -20.35
N TYR A 695 0.33 11.15 -20.52
CA TYR A 695 0.12 10.01 -19.65
C TYR A 695 1.15 8.96 -20.05
N LEU A 696 2.23 8.90 -19.28
CA LEU A 696 3.26 7.86 -19.32
C LEU A 696 2.66 6.58 -18.72
N GLN A 697 1.59 6.07 -19.34
CA GLN A 697 0.95 4.84 -18.88
C GLN A 697 1.64 3.60 -19.49
N THR A 698 2.29 2.83 -18.60
CA THR A 698 2.02 1.38 -18.53
C THR A 698 0.58 1.13 -18.08
N SER A 699 0.07 -0.12 -18.17
CA SER A 699 -1.33 -0.47 -17.88
C SER A 699 -1.97 0.33 -16.78
N THR A 700 -3.22 0.70 -17.04
CA THR A 700 -4.28 0.98 -16.08
C THR A 700 -4.01 0.48 -14.64
N ASP A 701 -4.07 1.46 -13.73
CA ASP A 701 -4.41 1.43 -12.31
C ASP A 701 -3.39 0.86 -11.31
N PHE A 702 -2.72 1.77 -10.59
CA PHE A 702 -2.28 1.54 -9.20
C PHE A 702 -2.24 2.87 -8.43
N HIS A 703 -3.27 3.10 -7.61
CA HIS A 703 -3.27 4.12 -6.55
C HIS A 703 -2.63 3.52 -5.30
N ASN A 704 -1.49 4.03 -4.87
CA ASN A 704 -0.72 3.47 -3.74
C ASN A 704 -0.99 4.17 -2.40
N SER A 705 -2.00 5.06 -2.33
CA SER A 705 -2.35 5.83 -1.12
C SER A 705 -3.65 5.39 -0.43
N ASP A 706 -4.49 4.61 -1.09
CA ASP A 706 -5.85 4.33 -0.61
C ASP A 706 -5.92 3.06 0.27
N TYR A 707 -5.01 2.11 0.09
CA TYR A 707 -5.08 0.80 0.78
C TYR A 707 -5.07 0.86 2.32
N VAL A 708 -4.27 1.75 2.93
CA VAL A 708 -4.18 1.83 4.40
C VAL A 708 -5.33 2.65 4.99
N ARG A 709 -5.80 3.69 4.28
CA ARG A 709 -6.94 4.51 4.71
C ARG A 709 -8.24 3.70 4.57
N ASP A 710 -8.42 3.01 3.45
CA ASP A 710 -9.58 2.17 3.19
C ASP A 710 -9.61 0.97 4.13
N TRP A 711 -8.47 0.35 4.45
CA TRP A 711 -8.43 -0.72 5.45
C TRP A 711 -8.86 -0.24 6.86
N ILE A 712 -8.50 0.97 7.27
CA ILE A 712 -8.92 1.54 8.57
C ILE A 712 -10.41 1.94 8.54
N GLU A 713 -10.88 2.52 7.44
CA GLU A 713 -12.28 2.93 7.26
C GLU A 713 -13.24 1.74 7.08
N GLU A 714 -12.75 0.60 6.60
CA GLU A 714 -13.53 -0.64 6.41
C GLU A 714 -13.63 -1.48 7.69
N ASN A 715 -12.69 -1.36 8.63
CA ASN A 715 -12.57 -2.27 9.77
C ASN A 715 -12.85 -1.61 11.14
N PHE A 716 -13.09 -0.30 11.20
CA PHE A 716 -13.43 0.43 12.43
C PHE A 716 -14.58 1.42 12.22
N ASP A 717 -15.41 1.63 13.26
CA ASP A 717 -16.63 2.44 13.14
C ASP A 717 -16.32 3.95 13.13
N LYS A 718 -16.85 4.65 12.11
CA LYS A 718 -16.47 6.04 11.76
C LYS A 718 -16.89 7.09 12.81
N GLU A 719 -17.76 6.74 13.74
CA GLU A 719 -18.24 7.63 14.80
C GLU A 719 -17.38 7.61 16.08
N ILE A 720 -16.44 6.66 16.22
CA ILE A 720 -15.64 6.44 17.45
C ILE A 720 -14.19 6.97 17.32
N ILE A 721 -13.70 7.18 16.10
CA ILE A 721 -12.32 7.62 15.83
C ILE A 721 -12.28 9.14 15.68
N GLU A 722 -11.82 9.86 16.71
CA GLU A 722 -11.65 11.33 16.59
C GLU A 722 -10.40 11.71 15.78
N ARG A 723 -9.27 10.97 15.89
CA ARG A 723 -8.04 11.10 15.07
C ARG A 723 -7.18 9.83 15.10
N PRO A 724 -6.94 9.13 13.97
CA PRO A 724 -5.95 8.06 13.91
C PRO A 724 -4.56 8.62 13.54
N SER A 725 -3.50 8.13 14.20
CA SER A 725 -2.11 8.38 13.80
C SER A 725 -1.28 7.08 13.86
N LEU A 726 -0.52 6.80 12.81
CA LEU A 726 0.50 5.76 12.77
C LEU A 726 1.87 6.39 13.00
N GLU A 727 2.68 5.81 13.90
CA GLU A 727 4.11 6.12 13.96
C GLU A 727 4.81 5.46 12.76
N GLY A 728 4.92 6.19 11.66
CA GLY A 728 5.82 5.89 10.57
C GLY A 728 7.02 6.83 10.64
N SER A 729 8.23 6.32 10.40
CA SER A 729 9.51 7.03 10.41
C SER A 729 9.66 8.15 9.36
N HIS A 730 8.57 8.76 8.91
CA HIS A 730 8.51 9.80 7.89
C HIS A 730 7.47 10.90 8.15
N TRP A 731 7.04 11.14 9.40
CA TRP A 731 6.31 12.39 9.73
C TRP A 731 6.84 13.01 11.01
N GLY A 732 7.27 14.28 10.93
CA GLY A 732 7.91 15.01 12.02
C GLY A 732 6.98 15.40 13.18
N LEU A 733 7.48 15.22 14.40
CA LEU A 733 7.30 16.01 15.64
C LEU A 733 5.89 16.37 16.18
N THR A 734 4.77 15.86 15.63
CA THR A 734 3.45 16.02 16.28
C THR A 734 2.68 14.73 16.55
N ALA A 735 3.32 13.55 16.42
CA ALA A 735 2.68 12.25 16.63
C ALA A 735 3.41 11.38 17.66
N ASP A 736 3.92 12.01 18.72
CA ASP A 736 4.49 11.31 19.89
C ASP A 736 3.95 12.01 21.16
N PRO A 737 2.73 11.63 21.64
CA PRO A 737 2.06 12.32 22.73
C PRO A 737 2.76 12.21 24.08
N ASP A 738 3.62 11.19 24.28
CA ASP A 738 4.33 10.92 25.55
C ASP A 738 5.86 11.12 25.49
N SER A 739 6.41 11.33 24.28
CA SER A 739 7.80 11.68 23.98
C SER A 739 8.83 10.58 24.27
N ASP A 740 8.46 9.30 24.14
CA ASP A 740 9.27 8.17 24.61
C ASP A 740 10.21 7.50 23.58
N SER A 741 10.11 7.86 22.28
CA SER A 741 11.02 7.44 21.20
C SER A 741 11.08 5.93 20.86
N TYR A 742 10.04 5.12 21.15
CA TYR A 742 9.99 3.71 20.74
C TYR A 742 9.31 3.48 19.36
N PRO A 743 10.02 3.01 18.31
CA PRO A 743 9.55 3.13 16.91
C PRO A 743 8.56 2.06 16.39
N ASN A 744 7.78 1.35 17.23
CA ASN A 744 6.96 0.21 16.74
C ASN A 744 5.64 -0.02 17.51
N GLY A 745 4.88 1.03 17.83
CA GLY A 745 3.53 0.92 18.40
C GLY A 745 2.44 1.55 17.53
N ILE A 746 1.20 1.07 17.63
CA ILE A 746 0.01 1.79 17.15
C ILE A 746 -0.62 2.45 18.38
N GLU A 747 -0.66 3.77 18.42
CA GLU A 747 -1.27 4.52 19.50
C GLU A 747 -2.66 5.02 19.09
N LEU A 748 -3.68 4.71 19.90
CA LEU A 748 -5.08 5.02 19.60
C LEU A 748 -5.64 5.97 20.67
N LEU A 749 -6.20 7.10 20.22
CA LEU A 749 -6.90 8.05 21.09
C LEU A 749 -8.38 7.67 21.17
N LEU A 750 -8.89 7.39 22.37
CA LEU A 750 -10.31 7.07 22.60
C LEU A 750 -10.87 8.01 23.68
N GLY A 751 -11.83 8.87 23.34
CA GLY A 751 -12.40 9.85 24.28
C GLY A 751 -13.84 10.28 23.94
N THR A 752 -14.53 10.88 24.91
CA THR A 752 -15.83 11.55 24.68
C THR A 752 -15.68 13.06 24.95
N ASP A 753 -16.17 13.90 24.02
CA ASP A 753 -16.21 15.35 24.19
C ASP A 753 -17.08 15.72 25.40
N PRO A 754 -16.53 16.34 26.46
CA PRO A 754 -17.28 16.66 27.68
C PRO A 754 -18.35 17.75 27.50
N ASN A 755 -18.54 18.29 26.30
CA ASN A 755 -19.46 19.38 26.00
C ASN A 755 -20.70 19.01 25.17
N LYS A 756 -20.85 17.75 24.74
CA LYS A 756 -22.01 17.33 23.91
C LYS A 756 -22.91 16.34 24.67
N ALA A 757 -24.21 16.64 24.67
CA ALA A 757 -25.22 15.83 25.33
C ALA A 757 -25.82 14.78 24.36
N ASP A 758 -25.89 13.54 24.88
CA ASP A 758 -26.51 12.32 24.35
C ASP A 758 -27.41 12.42 23.12
N HIS A 759 -27.01 11.73 22.04
CA HIS A 759 -27.95 11.18 21.07
C HIS A 759 -27.69 9.67 20.90
N GLN A 760 -28.80 8.95 20.74
CA GLN A 760 -28.99 7.52 21.00
C GLN A 760 -28.00 6.58 20.28
N VAL A 761 -27.31 5.82 21.10
CA VAL A 761 -26.46 4.68 20.74
C VAL A 761 -27.33 3.42 20.61
N ILE A 762 -27.20 2.71 19.49
CA ILE A 762 -27.51 1.28 19.35
C ILE A 762 -26.25 0.71 18.67
N THR A 763 -25.15 0.49 19.41
CA THR A 763 -24.88 -0.72 20.20
C THR A 763 -24.19 -0.38 21.54
N GLU A 764 -24.55 -1.08 22.63
CA GLU A 764 -24.23 -0.74 24.03
C GLU A 764 -22.76 -0.38 24.33
N THR A 765 -22.48 0.91 24.60
CA THR A 765 -21.39 1.31 25.50
C THR A 765 -21.98 1.53 26.90
N LEU A 766 -21.94 0.50 27.75
CA LEU A 766 -22.34 0.63 29.15
C LEU A 766 -21.20 1.27 29.96
N ILE A 767 -21.14 2.60 29.97
CA ILE A 767 -20.40 3.33 31.02
C ILE A 767 -21.20 3.21 32.31
N ASN A 768 -21.13 2.05 32.96
CA ASN A 768 -21.69 1.84 34.28
C ASN A 768 -20.58 1.35 35.21
N LYS A 769 -20.34 2.12 36.28
CA LYS A 769 -19.38 1.80 37.36
C LYS A 769 -17.90 1.81 36.96
N GLY A 770 -17.51 2.81 36.18
CA GLY A 770 -16.10 3.17 35.98
C GLY A 770 -15.30 2.13 35.21
N SER A 771 -15.80 1.62 34.07
CA SER A 771 -15.10 0.71 33.12
C SER A 771 -15.49 0.97 31.65
N PHE A 772 -14.65 0.54 30.68
CA PHE A 772 -14.82 0.67 29.22
C PHE A 772 -14.41 -0.62 28.49
N SER A 773 -15.08 -1.00 27.38
CA SER A 773 -14.88 -2.26 26.63
C SER A 773 -14.84 -2.04 25.10
N PHE A 774 -14.10 -2.89 24.35
CA PHE A 774 -13.97 -2.80 22.88
C PHE A 774 -13.86 -4.18 22.20
N ILE A 775 -14.16 -4.29 20.90
CA ILE A 775 -14.21 -5.56 20.14
C ILE A 775 -12.93 -5.75 19.29
N TYR A 776 -12.39 -6.97 19.21
CA TYR A 776 -11.17 -7.28 18.46
C TYR A 776 -11.28 -8.60 17.63
N PRO A 777 -11.14 -8.58 16.28
CA PRO A 777 -11.26 -9.80 15.47
C PRO A 777 -10.02 -10.71 15.53
N ARG A 778 -10.23 -12.04 15.53
CA ARG A 778 -9.16 -13.06 15.69
C ARG A 778 -8.19 -13.08 14.51
N SER A 779 -8.64 -12.64 13.33
CA SER A 779 -7.85 -12.53 12.10
C SER A 779 -6.69 -11.52 12.16
N LYS A 780 -6.56 -10.77 13.26
CA LYS A 780 -5.53 -9.73 13.44
C LYS A 780 -4.53 -9.97 14.56
N ARG A 781 -4.38 -11.20 15.11
CA ARG A 781 -3.15 -11.50 15.86
C ARG A 781 -1.96 -11.46 14.91
N VAL A 782 -1.23 -10.33 14.92
CA VAL A 782 0.16 -10.24 14.48
C VAL A 782 0.92 -11.38 15.18
N PRO A 783 1.81 -12.13 14.52
CA PRO A 783 2.20 -13.49 14.92
C PRO A 783 2.65 -13.70 16.38
N ASN A 784 2.97 -12.66 17.15
CA ASN A 784 3.36 -12.79 18.55
C ASN A 784 2.44 -12.06 19.57
N GLY A 785 1.19 -11.74 19.20
CA GLY A 785 0.15 -11.31 20.15
C GLY A 785 0.29 -9.89 20.71
N LEU A 786 -0.79 -9.43 21.36
CA LEU A 786 -0.84 -8.17 22.12
C LEU A 786 0.01 -8.36 23.39
N MET A 787 1.11 -7.61 23.54
CA MET A 787 2.01 -7.84 24.68
C MET A 787 1.47 -7.27 26.00
N PHE A 788 0.91 -6.07 25.99
CA PHE A 788 0.23 -5.45 27.14
C PHE A 788 -0.52 -4.18 26.71
N THR A 789 -1.57 -3.84 27.47
CA THR A 789 -2.34 -2.60 27.36
C THR A 789 -1.94 -1.66 28.50
N GLN A 790 -1.61 -0.40 28.17
CA GLN A 790 -1.38 0.65 29.16
C GLN A 790 -2.43 1.72 29.02
N TRP A 791 -2.78 2.35 30.14
CA TRP A 791 -3.64 3.52 30.14
C TRP A 791 -3.12 4.60 31.07
N SER A 792 -3.51 5.83 30.76
CA SER A 792 -3.23 7.04 31.53
C SER A 792 -4.48 7.92 31.57
N ASP A 793 -4.63 8.76 32.60
CA ASP A 793 -5.65 9.81 32.65
C ASP A 793 -5.06 11.23 32.54
N ASP A 794 -3.73 11.34 32.41
CA ASP A 794 -2.99 12.60 32.38
C ASP A 794 -1.90 12.69 31.30
N LEU A 795 -1.75 11.66 30.44
CA LEU A 795 -0.72 11.48 29.40
C LEU A 795 0.73 11.43 29.89
N LYS A 796 0.97 11.44 31.20
CA LYS A 796 2.33 11.51 31.79
C LYS A 796 2.63 10.34 32.70
N SER A 797 1.59 9.77 33.28
CA SER A 797 1.64 8.70 34.26
C SER A 797 0.94 7.49 33.66
N TRP A 798 1.71 6.53 33.16
CA TRP A 798 1.19 5.32 32.51
C TRP A 798 1.17 4.15 33.48
N SER A 799 0.03 3.47 33.57
CA SER A 799 -0.10 2.27 34.40
C SER A 799 0.42 1.03 33.67
N MET A 800 1.25 0.23 34.36
CA MET A 800 1.60 -1.11 33.91
C MET A 800 0.65 -2.12 34.54
N GLY A 801 -0.35 -2.53 33.76
CA GLY A 801 -1.35 -3.51 34.18
C GLY A 801 -2.46 -2.91 35.07
N GLY A 802 -3.63 -3.56 35.03
CA GLY A 802 -4.86 -3.09 35.69
C GLY A 802 -6.10 -3.14 34.80
N ILE A 803 -5.95 -3.56 33.55
CA ILE A 803 -7.07 -3.92 32.68
C ILE A 803 -7.35 -5.40 32.91
N THR A 804 -8.52 -5.72 33.45
CA THR A 804 -8.99 -7.10 33.52
C THR A 804 -9.71 -7.41 32.22
N GLU A 805 -9.19 -8.37 31.46
CA GLU A 805 -9.76 -8.81 30.19
C GLU A 805 -10.57 -10.08 30.42
N THR A 806 -11.79 -10.13 29.88
CA THR A 806 -12.66 -11.31 29.92
C THR A 806 -13.23 -11.52 28.53
N VAL A 807 -12.94 -12.67 27.91
CA VAL A 807 -13.59 -13.05 26.65
C VAL A 807 -15.06 -13.32 26.93
N ILE A 808 -15.96 -12.55 26.33
CA ILE A 808 -17.41 -12.60 26.54
C ILE A 808 -18.05 -13.59 25.57
N GLU A 809 -17.58 -13.59 24.32
CA GLU A 809 -18.01 -14.50 23.26
C GLU A 809 -16.79 -14.91 22.43
N ASP A 810 -16.74 -16.18 22.02
CA ASP A 810 -15.62 -16.76 21.28
C ASP A 810 -16.21 -17.48 20.06
N HIS A 811 -15.97 -16.91 18.88
CA HIS A 811 -16.44 -17.40 17.60
C HIS A 811 -15.25 -17.63 16.64
N ASP A 812 -15.47 -18.41 15.58
CA ASP A 812 -14.41 -18.84 14.65
C ASP A 812 -13.72 -17.65 13.94
N ASP A 813 -14.43 -16.54 13.75
CA ASP A 813 -13.94 -15.36 13.04
C ASP A 813 -13.49 -14.21 13.97
N TYR A 814 -13.90 -14.19 15.25
CA TYR A 814 -13.54 -13.14 16.22
C TYR A 814 -13.65 -13.54 17.70
N GLU A 815 -12.83 -12.89 18.54
CA GLU A 815 -12.97 -12.93 20.00
C GLU A 815 -13.63 -11.63 20.48
N LEU A 816 -14.74 -11.72 21.19
CA LEU A 816 -15.34 -10.57 21.85
C LEU A 816 -14.71 -10.41 23.23
N ILE A 817 -13.91 -9.35 23.45
CA ILE A 817 -13.14 -9.16 24.69
C ILE A 817 -13.72 -7.99 25.49
N GLU A 818 -14.21 -8.24 26.71
CA GLU A 818 -14.47 -7.19 27.69
C GLU A 818 -13.16 -6.81 28.37
N ALA A 819 -12.62 -5.64 28.05
CA ALA A 819 -11.67 -4.99 28.94
C ALA A 819 -12.46 -4.27 30.06
N LYS A 820 -11.97 -4.30 31.29
CA LYS A 820 -12.48 -3.48 32.41
C LYS A 820 -11.33 -2.78 33.13
N VAL A 821 -11.39 -1.45 33.15
CA VAL A 821 -10.43 -0.57 33.83
C VAL A 821 -11.19 0.23 34.88
N ASN A 822 -10.83 0.13 36.17
CA ASN A 822 -11.54 0.84 37.24
C ASN A 822 -11.08 2.30 37.34
N ILE A 823 -11.83 3.24 36.77
CA ILE A 823 -11.44 4.66 36.74
C ILE A 823 -12.16 5.43 37.86
N ASN A 824 -11.40 5.87 38.87
CA ASN A 824 -11.95 6.69 39.96
C ASN A 824 -11.83 8.19 39.65
N GLY A 825 -12.86 8.75 39.02
CA GLY A 825 -13.08 10.21 38.98
C GLY A 825 -12.41 11.00 37.85
N SER A 826 -11.76 10.34 36.89
CA SER A 826 -11.11 11.01 35.74
C SER A 826 -12.08 11.19 34.55
N LYS A 827 -11.97 12.34 33.87
CA LYS A 827 -12.89 12.75 32.78
C LYS A 827 -12.44 12.31 31.38
N SER A 828 -11.19 11.91 31.22
CA SER A 828 -10.60 11.49 29.95
C SER A 828 -9.54 10.40 30.20
N ILE A 829 -9.37 9.49 29.26
CA ILE A 829 -8.48 8.32 29.37
C ILE A 829 -7.71 8.16 28.05
N TYR A 830 -6.46 7.74 28.16
CA TYR A 830 -5.53 7.50 27.07
C TYR A 830 -5.11 6.03 27.08
N MET A 831 -4.97 5.38 25.92
CA MET A 831 -4.65 3.96 25.84
C MET A 831 -3.59 3.68 24.77
N ARG A 832 -2.64 2.80 25.10
CA ARG A 832 -1.57 2.36 24.19
C ARG A 832 -1.62 0.85 24.00
N LEU A 833 -1.56 0.41 22.73
CA LEU A 833 -1.53 -1.00 22.34
C LEU A 833 -0.18 -1.29 21.68
N ASN A 834 0.67 -2.08 22.35
CA ASN A 834 2.00 -2.44 21.85
C ASN A 834 2.00 -3.86 21.27
N PHE A 835 2.60 -4.00 20.08
CA PHE A 835 2.75 -5.26 19.33
C PHE A 835 4.25 -5.58 19.13
N GLU A 836 4.63 -6.86 19.04
CA GLU A 836 6.05 -7.26 18.90
C GLU A 836 6.67 -6.84 17.56
N LYS A 837 8.00 -6.63 17.60
CA LYS A 837 8.85 -6.05 16.54
C LYS A 837 9.07 -6.97 15.33
#